data_AF-A0A9D9H349-F1
#
_entry.id   AF-A0A9D9H349-F1
#
_cell.length_a   1.000
_cell.length_b   1.000
_cell.length_c   1.000
_cell.angle_alpha   90.00
_cell.angle_beta   90.00
_cell.angle_gamma   90.00
#
_symmetry.space_group_name_H-M   'P 1'
#
loop_
_entity.id
_entity.type
_entity.pdbx_description
1 polymer ?
#
loop_
_entity_poly.entity_id
_entity_poly.type
_entity_poly.pdbx_seq_one_letter_code
_entity_poly.pdbx_strand_id
1 'polypeptide(L)'
;MKNISLLFVLFAFLTISWQAGAAPTVTSSMTAYKYDGNWELSNLTDGNYTTLFMSNAAQQAGDYIQLDYGSITTVCGISVYFQRNTSGELWDAPTGTAKIQVSENALTWTDVATFTSNDIGSADTNNAYSCNAGGAAARYVRLYLVSAVGDPWLRVTEIEVETDCVVVERTVSVETADASKGKAYIETEGVTTVTTSGIVTATAVANEKYVFVNWTNKATGEELSVNSVYKYSLPEDIVLVANFKWDSTLSRTGWTAYADSYHSETSATDGPASWALDSNRETWWHSQYNPTETTYPHWIMFDLGQSQSFTSFNYVSRNDLTTDSGNGNITGYELYVSDNEADVKSYLESAKVAEGVFEYDGSTRIAVDHIVEIPGGAKGRYVLLKGLASANGEPFAACAEFYLYLDAYVVSVVSADETRGYVYIGEKGTTSVSAGTDGTATATITAVASEGYEFAGWYKGDELVSSEAVYTTGAITESVTYRAEFNFIPVPERTITVVSSDALKGSVRIVEPATGEMTVSSTGIVKVEAVPYGTDNEFLNWTDGSGAVVSTEPVYNYDKEGDVTLTANFVSYYTVNINTADGGSIQVSSPSGTISSGDKVLEGTELTVMLYPDRLREPVSLEINGVDVFGNYSETAGYTFSLSGATTVSAEFGMERYSLEYEYSGSGYVEVWSSDTYDSDAESEGTLELPLSPAGSKYQMFDILEYGNYIYIFPVSVGGATLQSLEINGSEYVDDENFLMYGDIEFEVSGDVVISATFSGEDLSGADERISDGGAVKVYAVEGGINIEGAEGMVSIYSAGGVLIQTAGTGYVSLQPGLYIVNAAGESHKVIVK
;
A
#
# COMPACT_ATOMS: atom_id res chain seq x y z
N MET A 1 -5.43 -5.63 57.61
CA MET A 1 -4.80 -4.47 58.29
C MET A 1 -3.31 -4.53 58.05
N LYS A 2 -2.76 -3.45 57.50
CA LYS A 2 -1.34 -3.04 57.35
C LYS A 2 -0.50 -3.64 56.19
N ASN A 3 -0.39 -2.76 55.19
CA ASN A 3 0.83 -2.33 54.49
C ASN A 3 1.40 -3.20 53.36
N ILE A 4 0.81 -3.05 52.18
CA ILE A 4 1.54 -3.14 50.91
C ILE A 4 1.82 -1.70 50.48
N SER A 5 3.10 -1.33 50.45
CA SER A 5 3.55 -0.08 49.86
C SER A 5 3.39 -0.17 48.35
N LEU A 6 2.46 0.60 47.80
CA LEU A 6 2.41 0.88 46.36
C LEU A 6 3.67 1.65 45.99
N LEU A 7 4.52 1.05 45.16
CA LEU A 7 5.49 1.79 44.37
C LEU A 7 4.78 2.18 43.07
N PHE A 8 4.05 3.29 43.11
CA PHE A 8 3.65 4.02 41.91
C PHE A 8 4.94 4.56 41.27
N VAL A 9 5.40 3.94 40.18
CA VAL A 9 6.30 4.63 39.25
C VAL A 9 5.43 5.58 38.46
N LEU A 10 5.47 6.83 38.89
CA LEU A 10 4.90 7.98 38.21
C LEU A 10 5.61 8.09 36.85
N PHE A 11 4.99 7.61 35.76
CA PHE A 11 5.37 8.06 34.43
C PHE A 11 5.00 9.55 34.37
N ALA A 12 6.00 10.40 34.57
CA ALA A 12 5.88 11.79 34.21
C ALA A 12 5.56 11.82 32.71
N PHE A 13 4.41 12.38 32.35
CA PHE A 13 4.17 12.86 30.99
C PHE A 13 5.22 13.94 30.73
N LEU A 14 6.38 13.51 30.25
CA LEU A 14 7.26 14.39 29.50
C LEU A 14 6.51 14.62 28.19
N THR A 15 5.99 15.83 28.00
CA THR A 15 5.65 16.31 26.66
C THR A 15 6.95 16.29 25.86
N ILE A 16 7.19 15.19 25.16
CA ILE A 16 8.25 15.08 24.17
C ILE A 16 7.81 16.03 23.05
N SER A 17 8.51 17.15 22.94
CA SER A 17 8.46 17.96 21.74
C SER A 17 9.06 17.11 20.62
N TRP A 18 8.21 16.62 19.71
CA TRP A 18 8.65 15.97 18.48
C TRP A 18 9.59 16.93 17.73
N GLN A 19 10.86 16.57 17.66
CA GLN A 19 11.76 17.18 16.70
C GLN A 19 11.57 16.41 15.39
N ALA A 20 10.88 17.05 14.43
CA ALA A 20 10.48 16.44 13.18
C ALA A 20 11.67 15.88 12.39
N GLY A 21 11.82 14.55 12.40
CA GLY A 21 12.34 13.84 11.24
C GLY A 21 11.35 13.97 10.09
N ALA A 22 11.81 13.80 8.85
CA ALA A 22 10.90 13.73 7.71
C ALA A 22 9.93 12.54 7.91
N ALA A 23 8.63 12.76 7.70
CA ALA A 23 7.64 11.69 7.75
C ALA A 23 8.01 10.60 6.72
N PRO A 24 7.86 9.31 7.05
CA PRO A 24 8.19 8.24 6.12
C PRO A 24 7.29 8.33 4.88
N THR A 25 7.83 7.93 3.73
CA THR A 25 7.04 7.88 2.49
C THR A 25 6.24 6.58 2.47
N VAL A 26 4.92 6.66 2.29
CA VAL A 26 4.04 5.50 2.30
C VAL A 26 3.72 5.05 0.86
N THR A 27 3.88 3.76 0.59
CA THR A 27 3.56 3.10 -0.69
C THR A 27 2.73 1.84 -0.44
N SER A 28 2.03 1.35 -1.45
CA SER A 28 1.22 0.14 -1.35
C SER A 28 1.19 -0.58 -2.69
N SER A 29 1.06 -1.92 -2.69
CA SER A 29 0.71 -2.68 -3.90
C SER A 29 -0.74 -2.46 -4.31
N MET A 30 -1.58 -2.02 -3.37
CA MET A 30 -3.00 -1.78 -3.57
C MET A 30 -3.24 -0.32 -3.93
N THR A 31 -4.15 -0.08 -4.89
CA THR A 31 -4.60 1.28 -5.20
C THR A 31 -5.65 1.74 -4.18
N ALA A 32 -5.61 3.02 -3.78
CA ALA A 32 -6.59 3.60 -2.87
C ALA A 32 -7.97 3.75 -3.52
N TYR A 33 -9.04 3.48 -2.76
CA TYR A 33 -10.41 3.75 -3.17
C TYR A 33 -10.68 5.26 -3.13
N LYS A 34 -11.01 5.84 -4.28
CA LYS A 34 -11.27 7.28 -4.41
C LYS A 34 -12.73 7.60 -4.08
N TYR A 35 -13.01 7.88 -2.81
CA TYR A 35 -14.26 8.52 -2.38
C TYR A 35 -13.93 9.87 -1.75
N ASP A 36 -14.30 10.96 -2.44
CA ASP A 36 -14.19 12.35 -1.96
C ASP A 36 -12.77 12.80 -1.51
N GLY A 37 -11.72 12.11 -1.97
CA GLY A 37 -10.31 12.46 -1.67
C GLY A 37 -9.84 12.15 -0.25
N ASN A 38 -10.64 11.46 0.57
CA ASN A 38 -10.39 11.33 2.01
C ASN A 38 -9.69 10.03 2.44
N TRP A 39 -9.46 9.05 1.54
CA TRP A 39 -8.99 7.70 1.91
C TRP A 39 -7.64 7.30 1.30
N GLU A 40 -6.65 8.18 1.43
CA GLU A 40 -5.35 8.08 0.75
C GLU A 40 -4.24 7.51 1.66
N LEU A 41 -3.11 7.09 1.06
CA LEU A 41 -1.98 6.51 1.79
C LEU A 41 -1.32 7.49 2.77
N SER A 42 -1.40 8.80 2.51
CA SER A 42 -0.86 9.85 3.38
C SER A 42 -1.52 9.89 4.76
N ASN A 43 -2.75 9.37 4.88
CA ASN A 43 -3.47 9.31 6.15
C ASN A 43 -2.86 8.30 7.13
N LEU A 44 -2.01 7.39 6.67
CA LEU A 44 -1.47 6.34 7.52
C LEU A 44 -0.33 6.79 8.44
N THR A 45 0.12 8.03 8.30
CA THR A 45 1.25 8.58 9.06
C THR A 45 0.99 10.04 9.46
N ASP A 46 -0.27 10.48 9.44
CA ASP A 46 -0.65 11.87 9.72
C ASP A 46 -0.92 12.13 11.22
N GLY A 47 -0.93 11.06 12.04
CA GLY A 47 -1.20 11.11 13.47
C GLY A 47 -2.68 11.32 13.81
N ASN A 48 -3.58 11.12 12.85
CA ASN A 48 -5.02 11.22 12.99
C ASN A 48 -5.71 9.86 12.75
N TYR A 49 -5.91 9.09 13.83
CA TYR A 49 -6.60 7.78 13.80
C TYR A 49 -8.05 7.77 13.28
N THR A 50 -8.61 8.93 12.87
CA THR A 50 -9.94 9.03 12.26
C THR A 50 -9.91 9.09 10.73
N THR A 51 -8.76 9.40 10.13
CA THR A 51 -8.52 9.26 8.69
C THR A 51 -8.08 7.82 8.41
N LEU A 52 -8.17 7.38 7.15
CA LEU A 52 -7.87 5.99 6.79
C LEU A 52 -7.36 5.86 5.37
N PHE A 53 -6.66 4.77 5.08
CA PHE A 53 -6.51 4.20 3.75
C PHE A 53 -7.53 3.09 3.54
N MET A 54 -8.14 3.03 2.36
CA MET A 54 -8.96 1.90 1.93
C MET A 54 -8.52 1.40 0.56
N SER A 55 -8.31 0.09 0.41
CA SER A 55 -8.03 -0.50 -0.90
C SER A 55 -9.23 -0.36 -1.84
N ASN A 56 -9.00 -0.26 -3.14
CA ASN A 56 -10.06 -0.20 -4.16
C ASN A 56 -10.52 -1.58 -4.66
N ALA A 57 -9.84 -2.65 -4.26
CA ALA A 57 -10.13 -4.03 -4.62
C ALA A 57 -9.97 -4.96 -3.40
N ALA A 58 -10.45 -6.19 -3.55
CA ALA A 58 -10.31 -7.24 -2.55
C ALA A 58 -8.83 -7.56 -2.27
N GLN A 59 -8.55 -7.92 -1.02
CA GLN A 59 -7.23 -8.34 -0.54
C GLN A 59 -6.68 -9.55 -1.31
N GLN A 60 -5.39 -9.56 -1.64
CA GLN A 60 -4.71 -10.69 -2.26
C GLN A 60 -3.45 -11.07 -1.47
N ALA A 61 -3.06 -12.35 -1.58
CA ALA A 61 -1.77 -12.78 -1.07
C ALA A 61 -0.65 -12.06 -1.84
N GLY A 62 0.29 -11.45 -1.12
CA GLY A 62 1.32 -10.59 -1.67
C GLY A 62 1.06 -9.10 -1.53
N ASP A 63 -0.17 -8.69 -1.18
CA ASP A 63 -0.47 -7.28 -0.99
C ASP A 63 0.27 -6.67 0.20
N TYR A 64 0.68 -5.40 0.09
CA TYR A 64 1.42 -4.73 1.16
C TYR A 64 1.14 -3.23 1.25
N ILE A 65 1.37 -2.67 2.44
CA ILE A 65 1.53 -1.23 2.71
C ILE A 65 2.93 -1.05 3.34
N GLN A 66 3.74 -0.18 2.78
CA GLN A 66 5.16 -0.01 3.11
C GLN A 66 5.51 1.46 3.40
N LEU A 67 6.24 1.67 4.49
CA LEU A 67 6.83 2.93 4.92
C LEU A 67 8.33 2.92 4.57
N ASP A 68 8.83 3.97 3.92
CA ASP A 68 10.26 4.24 3.67
C ASP A 68 10.73 5.44 4.50
N TYR A 69 11.66 5.22 5.42
CA TYR A 69 12.26 6.26 6.27
C TYR A 69 13.39 7.05 5.59
N GLY A 70 13.69 6.76 4.32
CA GLY A 70 14.73 7.42 3.51
C GLY A 70 16.16 7.01 3.86
N SER A 71 16.39 6.49 5.06
CA SER A 71 17.68 6.00 5.56
C SER A 71 17.48 4.86 6.56
N ILE A 72 18.53 4.06 6.79
CA ILE A 72 18.49 3.02 7.83
C ILE A 72 18.40 3.70 9.19
N THR A 73 17.36 3.37 9.93
CA THR A 73 17.14 3.80 11.31
C THR A 73 16.98 2.58 12.23
N THR A 74 16.97 2.81 13.53
CA THR A 74 16.61 1.78 14.51
C THR A 74 15.09 1.70 14.58
N VAL A 75 14.50 0.51 14.60
CA VAL A 75 13.05 0.29 14.70
C VAL A 75 12.74 -0.58 15.90
N CYS A 76 11.91 -0.08 16.81
CA CYS A 76 11.65 -0.71 18.10
C CYS A 76 10.21 -1.15 18.27
N GLY A 77 9.25 -0.24 18.17
CA GLY A 77 7.82 -0.56 18.23
C GLY A 77 7.17 -0.32 16.87
N ILE A 78 6.24 -1.18 16.47
CA ILE A 78 5.41 -1.00 15.28
C ILE A 78 3.96 -1.28 15.66
N SER A 79 3.08 -0.30 15.42
CA SER A 79 1.63 -0.41 15.66
C SER A 79 0.87 -0.12 14.37
N VAL A 80 -0.08 -0.98 14.02
CA VAL A 80 -1.00 -0.80 12.89
C VAL A 80 -2.41 -0.70 13.44
N TYR A 81 -3.09 0.39 13.13
CA TYR A 81 -4.40 0.74 13.68
C TYR A 81 -5.52 0.46 12.68
N PHE A 82 -6.64 -0.06 13.20
CA PHE A 82 -7.80 -0.46 12.42
C PHE A 82 -9.09 0.19 12.92
N GLN A 83 -10.15 0.11 12.12
CA GLN A 83 -11.46 0.64 12.50
C GLN A 83 -12.43 -0.49 12.88
N ARG A 84 -13.31 -0.23 13.85
CA ARG A 84 -14.43 -1.10 14.22
C ARG A 84 -15.76 -0.43 13.94
N ASN A 85 -16.77 -1.25 13.67
CA ASN A 85 -18.16 -0.81 13.55
C ASN A 85 -18.76 -0.49 14.94
N THR A 86 -19.98 0.08 14.95
CA THR A 86 -20.70 0.42 16.19
C THR A 86 -21.07 -0.78 17.05
N SER A 87 -20.98 -2.00 16.52
CA SER A 87 -21.18 -3.27 17.22
C SER A 87 -19.88 -3.87 17.75
N GLY A 88 -18.71 -3.26 17.49
CA GLY A 88 -17.41 -3.70 17.97
C GLY A 88 -16.69 -4.69 17.06
N GLU A 89 -17.17 -4.95 15.85
CA GLU A 89 -16.52 -5.83 14.87
C GLU A 89 -15.53 -5.03 14.01
N LEU A 90 -14.40 -5.63 13.63
CA LEU A 90 -13.42 -5.00 12.72
C LEU A 90 -14.01 -4.81 11.33
N TRP A 91 -13.79 -3.64 10.74
CA TRP A 91 -14.11 -3.38 9.33
C TRP A 91 -12.90 -3.66 8.46
N ASP A 92 -13.07 -4.55 7.48
CA ASP A 92 -12.15 -4.69 6.35
C ASP A 92 -10.67 -4.82 6.78
N ALA A 93 -10.43 -5.53 7.90
CA ALA A 93 -9.10 -5.86 8.41
C ALA A 93 -8.51 -7.07 7.61
N PRO A 94 -7.23 -7.45 7.82
CA PRO A 94 -6.66 -8.63 7.18
C PRO A 94 -7.55 -9.88 7.38
N THR A 95 -7.98 -10.49 6.29
CA THR A 95 -8.90 -11.65 6.32
C THR A 95 -8.22 -12.99 6.48
N GLY A 96 -6.97 -13.07 6.07
CA GLY A 96 -6.11 -14.22 6.29
C GLY A 96 -4.97 -13.87 7.23
N THR A 97 -3.79 -14.34 6.90
CA THR A 97 -2.58 -14.11 7.67
C THR A 97 -1.84 -12.88 7.15
N ALA A 98 -1.48 -11.97 8.03
CA ALA A 98 -0.63 -10.81 7.75
C ALA A 98 0.70 -10.89 8.50
N LYS A 99 1.69 -10.16 8.03
CA LYS A 99 3.01 -10.00 8.64
C LYS A 99 3.37 -8.54 8.77
N ILE A 100 4.08 -8.22 9.85
CA ILE A 100 4.89 -7.01 9.92
C ILE A 100 6.31 -7.40 9.57
N GLN A 101 6.91 -6.67 8.63
CA GLN A 101 8.27 -6.95 8.16
C GLN A 101 9.10 -5.67 8.17
N VAL A 102 10.40 -5.84 8.38
CA VAL A 102 11.40 -4.77 8.28
C VAL A 102 12.45 -5.11 7.23
N SER A 103 13.05 -4.08 6.64
CA SER A 103 14.13 -4.26 5.67
C SER A 103 15.07 -3.06 5.64
N GLU A 104 16.36 -3.30 5.43
CA GLU A 104 17.32 -2.24 5.14
C GLU A 104 17.27 -1.79 3.66
N ASN A 105 16.76 -2.63 2.75
CA ASN A 105 16.94 -2.50 1.31
C ASN A 105 15.67 -2.73 0.45
N ALA A 106 14.53 -3.05 1.08
CA ALA A 106 13.25 -3.43 0.45
C ALA A 106 13.28 -4.70 -0.44
N LEU A 107 14.41 -5.42 -0.48
CA LEU A 107 14.60 -6.67 -1.23
C LEU A 107 14.54 -7.89 -0.30
N THR A 108 15.33 -7.85 0.77
CA THR A 108 15.36 -8.87 1.81
C THR A 108 14.56 -8.40 3.01
N TRP A 109 13.55 -9.16 3.38
CA TRP A 109 12.62 -8.80 4.45
C TRP A 109 12.79 -9.73 5.64
N THR A 110 12.89 -9.14 6.81
CA THR A 110 12.88 -9.85 8.09
C THR A 110 11.46 -9.77 8.65
N ASP A 111 10.84 -10.93 8.86
CA ASP A 111 9.56 -11.02 9.55
C ASP A 111 9.71 -10.58 11.01
N VAL A 112 9.01 -9.52 11.40
CA VAL A 112 8.94 -9.06 12.80
C VAL A 112 7.84 -9.77 13.56
N ALA A 113 6.67 -9.91 12.94
CA ALA A 113 5.53 -10.56 13.55
C ALA A 113 4.58 -11.13 12.49
N THR A 114 3.76 -12.10 12.88
CA THR A 114 2.69 -12.67 12.07
C THR A 114 1.40 -12.60 12.87
N PHE A 115 0.30 -12.17 12.25
CA PHE A 115 -0.97 -11.96 12.93
C PHE A 115 -2.16 -12.18 12.01
N THR A 116 -3.34 -12.32 12.62
CA THR A 116 -4.66 -12.40 12.00
C THR A 116 -5.58 -11.35 12.60
N SER A 117 -6.80 -11.21 12.08
CA SER A 117 -7.79 -10.29 12.65
C SER A 117 -8.10 -10.54 14.13
N ASN A 118 -7.89 -11.76 14.63
CA ASN A 118 -8.13 -12.12 16.03
C ASN A 118 -7.09 -11.51 16.99
N ASP A 119 -5.92 -11.15 16.48
CA ASP A 119 -4.81 -10.61 17.27
C ASP A 119 -4.87 -9.07 17.39
N ILE A 120 -5.78 -8.42 16.66
CA ILE A 120 -5.97 -6.96 16.71
C ILE A 120 -6.72 -6.60 17.99
N GLY A 121 -6.13 -5.69 18.77
CA GLY A 121 -6.63 -5.27 20.08
C GLY A 121 -8.05 -4.70 20.08
N SER A 122 -8.62 -4.59 21.28
CA SER A 122 -9.97 -4.06 21.50
C SER A 122 -10.02 -2.53 21.35
N ALA A 123 -11.21 -1.95 21.50
CA ALA A 123 -11.37 -0.49 21.50
C ALA A 123 -10.55 0.20 22.62
N ASP A 124 -10.28 -0.50 23.72
CA ASP A 124 -9.49 0.01 24.85
C ASP A 124 -7.99 0.09 24.54
N THR A 125 -7.53 -0.60 23.50
CA THR A 125 -6.15 -0.54 22.97
C THR A 125 -6.11 0.12 21.59
N ASN A 126 -7.03 1.06 21.34
CA ASN A 126 -7.15 1.82 20.09
C ASN A 126 -7.28 0.97 18.81
N ASN A 127 -7.83 -0.25 18.89
CA ASN A 127 -7.98 -1.16 17.73
C ASN A 127 -6.67 -1.45 16.98
N ALA A 128 -5.54 -1.48 17.70
CA ALA A 128 -4.22 -1.69 17.11
C ALA A 128 -3.77 -3.15 17.19
N TYR A 129 -3.02 -3.59 16.19
CA TYR A 129 -2.03 -4.64 16.36
C TYR A 129 -0.66 -3.99 16.60
N SER A 130 0.01 -4.36 17.69
CA SER A 130 1.32 -3.83 18.06
C SER A 130 2.33 -4.95 18.19
N CYS A 131 3.53 -4.74 17.66
CA CYS A 131 4.65 -5.65 17.80
C CYS A 131 5.95 -4.88 18.07
N ASN A 132 6.95 -5.58 18.60
CA ASN A 132 8.27 -5.04 18.88
C ASN A 132 9.26 -5.58 17.84
N ALA A 133 10.04 -4.72 17.20
CA ALA A 133 11.09 -5.05 16.25
C ALA A 133 12.49 -5.15 16.90
N GLY A 134 12.62 -4.86 18.19
CA GLY A 134 13.81 -5.17 18.97
C GLY A 134 15.03 -4.28 18.67
N GLY A 135 14.80 -3.08 18.15
CA GLY A 135 15.87 -2.20 17.67
C GLY A 135 16.47 -2.68 16.35
N ALA A 136 15.68 -3.33 15.50
CA ALA A 136 16.12 -3.74 14.17
C ALA A 136 16.63 -2.55 13.36
N ALA A 137 17.78 -2.70 12.70
CA ALA A 137 18.21 -1.76 11.68
C ALA A 137 17.31 -1.91 10.45
N ALA A 138 16.56 -0.86 10.11
CA ALA A 138 15.64 -0.89 8.99
C ALA A 138 15.48 0.48 8.36
N ARG A 139 15.37 0.52 7.05
CA ARG A 139 14.90 1.69 6.29
C ARG A 139 13.41 1.56 5.96
N TYR A 140 12.93 0.33 5.82
CA TYR A 140 11.57 0.02 5.41
C TYR A 140 10.85 -0.78 6.50
N VAL A 141 9.58 -0.43 6.71
CA VAL A 141 8.62 -1.20 7.52
C VAL A 141 7.41 -1.48 6.65
N ARG A 142 6.89 -2.71 6.62
CA ARG A 142 5.66 -2.98 5.88
C ARG A 142 4.70 -3.92 6.59
N LEU A 143 3.42 -3.68 6.39
CA LEU A 143 2.33 -4.64 6.55
C LEU A 143 2.25 -5.46 5.25
N TYR A 144 2.31 -6.79 5.33
CA TYR A 144 2.30 -7.71 4.19
C TYR A 144 1.24 -8.81 4.38
N LEU A 145 0.35 -9.00 3.42
CA LEU A 145 -0.68 -10.03 3.43
C LEU A 145 -0.10 -11.33 2.87
N VAL A 146 0.03 -12.35 3.72
CA VAL A 146 0.49 -13.69 3.34
C VAL A 146 -0.65 -14.48 2.69
N SER A 147 -1.87 -14.30 3.20
CA SER A 147 -3.09 -14.90 2.66
C SER A 147 -4.27 -13.96 2.87
N ALA A 148 -5.27 -14.09 2.01
CA ALA A 148 -6.54 -13.41 2.11
C ALA A 148 -7.66 -14.43 1.86
N VAL A 149 -8.81 -14.25 2.51
CA VAL A 149 -9.97 -15.16 2.40
C VAL A 149 -11.23 -14.33 2.14
N GLY A 150 -11.92 -14.62 1.04
CA GLY A 150 -13.10 -13.87 0.60
C GLY A 150 -12.75 -12.59 -0.17
N ASP A 151 -13.74 -11.72 -0.37
CA ASP A 151 -13.63 -10.52 -1.21
C ASP A 151 -13.68 -9.14 -0.47
N PRO A 152 -13.31 -8.97 0.82
CA PRO A 152 -13.35 -7.65 1.43
C PRO A 152 -12.14 -6.80 1.08
N TRP A 153 -12.34 -5.48 1.15
CA TRP A 153 -11.30 -4.46 1.04
C TRP A 153 -10.36 -4.50 2.26
N LEU A 154 -9.24 -3.77 2.21
CA LEU A 154 -8.37 -3.52 3.37
C LEU A 154 -8.55 -2.08 3.84
N ARG A 155 -8.77 -1.88 5.14
CA ARG A 155 -8.77 -0.57 5.81
C ARG A 155 -7.70 -0.53 6.89
N VAL A 156 -6.92 0.55 6.89
CA VAL A 156 -5.93 0.87 7.92
C VAL A 156 -6.08 2.35 8.25
N THR A 157 -6.10 2.71 9.54
CA THR A 157 -6.27 4.12 9.96
C THR A 157 -4.93 4.80 10.19
N GLU A 158 -3.96 4.11 10.79
CA GLU A 158 -2.65 4.68 11.12
C GLU A 158 -1.59 3.57 11.21
N ILE A 159 -0.34 3.89 10.92
CA ILE A 159 0.83 3.05 11.17
C ILE A 159 1.87 3.88 11.92
N GLU A 160 2.19 3.46 13.13
CA GLU A 160 3.19 4.11 13.97
C GLU A 160 4.42 3.23 14.12
N VAL A 161 5.59 3.86 14.02
CA VAL A 161 6.88 3.19 14.24
C VAL A 161 7.73 4.03 15.19
N GLU A 162 8.17 3.39 16.27
CA GLU A 162 9.08 3.98 17.24
C GLU A 162 10.52 3.79 16.77
N THR A 163 11.22 4.91 16.50
CA THR A 163 12.57 4.91 15.92
C THR A 163 13.67 5.50 16.81
N ASP A 164 13.29 6.17 17.90
CA ASP A 164 14.21 6.75 18.88
C ASP A 164 14.05 6.06 20.24
N CYS A 165 14.45 4.78 20.29
CA CYS A 165 14.39 3.99 21.51
C CYS A 165 15.78 3.60 22.01
N VAL A 166 15.91 3.45 23.33
CA VAL A 166 17.10 2.83 23.93
C VAL A 166 16.99 1.33 23.72
N VAL A 167 17.95 0.74 23.00
CA VAL A 167 18.05 -0.71 22.81
C VAL A 167 18.36 -1.37 24.17
N VAL A 168 17.33 -1.94 24.79
CA VAL A 168 17.46 -2.69 26.05
C VAL A 168 17.53 -4.16 25.70
N GLU A 169 18.68 -4.80 25.94
CA GLU A 169 18.77 -6.25 25.85
C GLU A 169 17.86 -6.89 26.90
N ARG A 170 17.08 -7.89 26.47
CA ARG A 170 16.19 -8.67 27.33
C ARG A 170 16.60 -10.12 27.32
N THR A 171 16.28 -10.80 28.41
CA THR A 171 16.57 -12.22 28.57
C THR A 171 15.34 -13.03 28.16
N VAL A 172 15.49 -13.87 27.13
CA VAL A 172 14.54 -14.93 26.82
C VAL A 172 15.10 -16.24 27.31
N SER A 173 14.26 -16.99 28.01
CA SER A 173 14.54 -18.37 28.37
C SER A 173 13.39 -19.28 27.96
N VAL A 174 13.71 -20.55 27.75
CA VAL A 174 12.73 -21.59 27.48
C VAL A 174 12.77 -22.64 28.58
N GLU A 175 11.60 -23.15 28.93
CA GLU A 175 11.40 -24.30 29.80
C GLU A 175 10.49 -25.31 29.10
N THR A 176 10.66 -26.58 29.46
CA THR A 176 9.72 -27.64 29.07
C THR A 176 8.83 -27.92 30.28
N ALA A 177 7.50 -27.79 30.13
CA ALA A 177 6.56 -28.02 31.23
C ALA A 177 6.75 -29.39 31.88
N ASP A 178 7.09 -30.39 31.05
CA ASP A 178 7.46 -31.72 31.47
C ASP A 178 8.55 -32.27 30.55
N ALA A 179 9.79 -32.32 31.05
CA ALA A 179 10.95 -32.79 30.31
C ALA A 179 10.86 -34.28 29.88
N SER A 180 9.93 -35.05 30.47
CA SER A 180 9.64 -36.41 29.98
C SER A 180 8.86 -36.41 28.67
N LYS A 181 8.12 -35.33 28.35
CA LYS A 181 7.22 -35.23 27.21
C LYS A 181 7.80 -34.52 25.99
N GLY A 182 8.90 -33.79 26.16
CA GLY A 182 9.58 -33.09 25.09
C GLY A 182 10.80 -32.32 25.57
N LYS A 183 11.37 -31.54 24.65
CA LYS A 183 12.47 -30.61 24.91
C LYS A 183 12.21 -29.27 24.20
N ALA A 184 12.78 -28.21 24.75
CA ALA A 184 12.71 -26.85 24.22
C ALA A 184 14.10 -26.21 24.19
N TYR A 185 14.40 -25.43 23.15
CA TYR A 185 15.66 -24.68 23.00
C TYR A 185 15.47 -23.41 22.16
N ILE A 186 16.46 -22.50 22.18
CA ILE A 186 16.49 -21.23 21.45
C ILE A 186 17.56 -21.32 20.36
N GLU A 187 17.19 -21.09 19.11
CA GLU A 187 18.02 -21.11 17.89
C GLU A 187 18.72 -22.44 17.60
N THR A 188 19.58 -22.90 18.51
CA THR A 188 20.36 -24.13 18.40
C THR A 188 20.07 -25.05 19.59
N GLU A 189 20.02 -26.36 19.34
CA GLU A 189 19.76 -27.35 20.39
C GLU A 189 20.78 -27.24 21.54
N GLY A 190 20.27 -27.22 22.78
CA GLY A 190 21.07 -27.09 24.00
C GLY A 190 21.20 -25.66 24.52
N VAL A 191 20.83 -24.64 23.75
CA VAL A 191 20.75 -23.25 24.22
C VAL A 191 19.36 -23.00 24.81
N THR A 192 19.27 -22.68 26.09
CA THR A 192 17.97 -22.47 26.78
C THR A 192 17.74 -21.03 27.21
N THR A 193 18.73 -20.14 27.04
CA THR A 193 18.65 -18.74 27.45
C THR A 193 19.52 -17.89 26.54
N VAL A 194 18.99 -16.75 26.09
CA VAL A 194 19.70 -15.75 25.29
C VAL A 194 19.37 -14.37 25.83
N THR A 195 20.38 -13.50 25.86
CA THR A 195 20.22 -12.06 26.08
C THR A 195 20.45 -11.37 24.74
N THR A 196 19.41 -10.72 24.22
CA THR A 196 19.46 -10.04 22.93
C THR A 196 18.50 -8.87 22.94
N SER A 197 18.65 -7.95 22.00
CA SER A 197 17.64 -6.94 21.72
C SER A 197 16.67 -7.38 20.62
N GLY A 198 17.04 -8.36 19.79
CA GLY A 198 16.30 -8.78 18.60
C GLY A 198 15.34 -9.95 18.79
N ILE A 199 14.81 -10.45 17.68
CA ILE A 199 13.88 -11.59 17.64
C ILE A 199 14.64 -12.88 17.91
N VAL A 200 14.11 -13.73 18.79
CA VAL A 200 14.64 -15.08 19.03
C VAL A 200 13.71 -16.14 18.47
N THR A 201 14.27 -17.26 18.01
CA THR A 201 13.48 -18.42 17.58
C THR A 201 13.55 -19.51 18.64
N ALA A 202 12.44 -19.79 19.33
CA ALA A 202 12.29 -20.93 20.21
C ALA A 202 11.77 -22.15 19.43
N THR A 203 12.30 -23.34 19.71
CA THR A 203 11.89 -24.60 19.10
C THR A 203 11.54 -25.62 20.17
N ALA A 204 10.42 -26.29 20.01
CA ALA A 204 9.94 -27.39 20.84
C ALA A 204 9.91 -28.68 20.03
N VAL A 205 10.48 -29.73 20.59
CA VAL A 205 10.50 -31.07 19.99
C VAL A 205 9.86 -32.02 20.98
N ALA A 206 8.76 -32.66 20.58
CA ALA A 206 8.11 -33.65 21.44
C ALA A 206 8.97 -34.91 21.54
N ASN A 207 8.99 -35.51 22.72
CA ASN A 207 9.53 -36.86 22.89
C ASN A 207 8.54 -37.87 22.29
N GLU A 208 8.99 -39.11 22.11
CA GLU A 208 8.13 -40.17 21.59
C GLU A 208 6.79 -40.24 22.33
N LYS A 209 5.69 -40.41 21.59
CA LYS A 209 4.30 -40.54 22.06
C LYS A 209 3.59 -39.25 22.46
N TYR A 210 4.28 -38.11 22.42
CA TYR A 210 3.69 -36.80 22.67
C TYR A 210 3.67 -35.94 21.40
N VAL A 211 2.76 -34.97 21.39
CA VAL A 211 2.72 -33.84 20.46
C VAL A 211 2.83 -32.55 21.22
N PHE A 212 3.49 -31.59 20.59
CA PHE A 212 3.51 -30.21 21.05
C PHE A 212 2.08 -29.64 21.03
N VAL A 213 1.74 -28.85 22.05
CA VAL A 213 0.44 -28.19 22.20
C VAL A 213 0.57 -26.71 21.91
N ASN A 214 1.35 -26.02 22.73
CA ASN A 214 1.54 -24.57 22.67
C ASN A 214 2.74 -24.11 23.52
N TRP A 215 3.13 -22.85 23.33
CA TRP A 215 4.01 -22.08 24.18
C TRP A 215 3.16 -21.22 25.12
N THR A 216 3.53 -21.13 26.39
CA THR A 216 2.90 -20.22 27.36
C THR A 216 3.91 -19.31 28.06
N ASN A 217 3.47 -18.14 28.50
CA ASN A 217 4.26 -17.27 29.38
C ASN A 217 4.25 -17.85 30.79
N LYS A 218 5.43 -18.18 31.36
CA LYS A 218 5.51 -18.77 32.71
C LYS A 218 4.91 -17.89 33.81
N ALA A 219 5.03 -16.57 33.69
CA ALA A 219 4.60 -15.63 34.73
C ALA A 219 3.08 -15.45 34.76
N THR A 220 2.43 -15.42 33.59
CA THR A 220 1.00 -15.12 33.45
C THR A 220 0.15 -16.35 33.15
N GLY A 221 0.75 -17.42 32.61
CA GLY A 221 0.06 -18.60 32.10
C GLY A 221 -0.60 -18.40 30.72
N GLU A 222 -0.43 -17.23 30.11
CA GLU A 222 -0.99 -16.87 28.81
C GLU A 222 -0.44 -17.74 27.67
N GLU A 223 -1.30 -18.18 26.75
CA GLU A 223 -0.89 -18.87 25.52
C GLU A 223 -0.29 -17.87 24.52
N LEU A 224 0.94 -18.14 24.07
CA LEU A 224 1.70 -17.27 23.18
C LEU A 224 1.76 -17.77 21.74
N SER A 225 1.78 -19.09 21.53
CA SER A 225 1.83 -19.69 20.18
C SER A 225 1.53 -21.18 20.18
N VAL A 226 0.83 -21.69 19.16
CA VAL A 226 0.60 -23.12 18.91
C VAL A 226 1.61 -23.75 17.93
N ASN A 227 2.56 -22.97 17.42
CA ASN A 227 3.59 -23.46 16.51
C ASN A 227 4.80 -23.96 17.29
N SER A 228 5.28 -25.18 16.99
CA SER A 228 6.46 -25.75 17.66
C SER A 228 7.74 -24.97 17.43
N VAL A 229 7.81 -24.21 16.34
CA VAL A 229 8.82 -23.17 16.09
C VAL A 229 8.15 -21.81 16.29
N TYR A 230 8.58 -21.08 17.32
CA TYR A 230 8.01 -19.81 17.72
C TYR A 230 9.05 -18.70 17.66
N LYS A 231 8.79 -17.68 16.84
CA LYS A 231 9.59 -16.45 16.80
C LYS A 231 9.02 -15.46 17.81
N TYR A 232 9.81 -15.12 18.82
CA TYR A 232 9.42 -14.21 19.89
C TYR A 232 10.14 -12.88 19.75
N SER A 233 9.37 -11.80 19.79
CA SER A 233 9.86 -10.42 19.79
C SER A 233 9.68 -9.81 21.18
N LEU A 234 10.67 -9.04 21.65
CA LEU A 234 10.94 -8.78 23.07
C LEU A 234 10.34 -7.47 23.64
N PRO A 235 9.17 -7.47 24.32
CA PRO A 235 8.76 -6.34 25.15
C PRO A 235 9.41 -6.37 26.55
N GLU A 236 9.69 -7.55 27.12
CA GLU A 236 10.22 -7.74 28.48
C GLU A 236 11.01 -9.05 28.61
N ASP A 237 11.63 -9.27 29.78
CA ASP A 237 12.26 -10.55 30.11
C ASP A 237 11.18 -11.62 30.27
N ILE A 238 11.34 -12.78 29.61
CA ILE A 238 10.32 -13.84 29.60
C ILE A 238 10.92 -15.24 29.75
N VAL A 239 10.09 -16.12 30.31
CA VAL A 239 10.30 -17.57 30.27
C VAL A 239 9.15 -18.19 29.46
N LEU A 240 9.47 -18.73 28.28
CA LEU A 240 8.55 -19.45 27.41
C LEU A 240 8.47 -20.91 27.85
N VAL A 241 7.26 -21.44 28.07
CA VAL A 241 7.06 -22.84 28.50
C VAL A 241 6.46 -23.64 27.36
N ALA A 242 7.17 -24.67 26.88
CA ALA A 242 6.66 -25.61 25.89
C ALA A 242 5.77 -26.66 26.57
N ASN A 243 4.51 -26.77 26.12
CA ASN A 243 3.53 -27.72 26.62
C ASN A 243 3.32 -28.85 25.61
N PHE A 244 3.13 -30.06 26.13
CA PHE A 244 3.00 -31.29 25.35
C PHE A 244 1.82 -32.11 25.85
N LYS A 245 1.13 -32.80 24.95
CA LYS A 245 0.07 -33.77 25.25
C LYS A 245 0.36 -35.08 24.53
N TRP A 246 -0.30 -36.16 24.93
CA TRP A 246 -0.16 -37.44 24.23
C TRP A 246 -0.81 -37.40 22.84
N ASP A 247 -0.18 -38.02 21.84
CA ASP A 247 -0.54 -37.90 20.41
C ASP A 247 -1.72 -38.80 19.97
N SER A 248 -1.94 -39.97 20.60
CA SER A 248 -2.91 -40.94 20.06
C SER A 248 -3.73 -41.69 21.12
N THR A 249 -5.02 -41.33 21.22
CA THR A 249 -6.03 -42.20 21.83
C THR A 249 -6.40 -43.33 20.86
N LEU A 250 -6.69 -44.52 21.38
CA LEU A 250 -7.32 -45.57 20.60
C LEU A 250 -8.70 -45.09 20.12
N SER A 251 -9.02 -45.36 18.85
CA SER A 251 -10.36 -45.11 18.33
C SER A 251 -11.38 -45.94 19.12
N ARG A 252 -12.38 -45.26 19.67
CA ARG A 252 -13.49 -45.87 20.41
C ARG A 252 -14.60 -46.41 19.51
N THR A 253 -14.40 -46.37 18.19
CA THR A 253 -15.37 -46.92 17.23
C THR A 253 -15.58 -48.40 17.49
N GLY A 254 -16.83 -48.79 17.74
CA GLY A 254 -17.22 -50.18 17.99
C GLY A 254 -17.03 -50.63 19.45
N TRP A 255 -16.56 -49.76 20.35
CA TRP A 255 -16.50 -50.08 21.78
C TRP A 255 -17.91 -50.05 22.39
N THR A 256 -18.12 -50.90 23.39
CA THR A 256 -19.30 -50.83 24.27
C THR A 256 -18.84 -50.78 25.73
N ALA A 257 -19.67 -50.18 26.59
CA ALA A 257 -19.38 -50.09 28.02
C ALA A 257 -20.51 -50.72 28.86
N TYR A 258 -20.12 -51.36 29.95
CA TYR A 258 -20.97 -52.02 30.93
C TYR A 258 -20.52 -51.63 32.34
N ALA A 259 -21.42 -51.65 33.30
CA ALA A 259 -21.07 -51.42 34.70
C ALA A 259 -21.80 -52.41 35.61
N ASP A 260 -21.35 -52.51 36.85
CA ASP A 260 -22.00 -53.29 37.91
C ASP A 260 -23.44 -52.83 38.16
N SER A 261 -23.65 -51.54 38.05
CA SER A 261 -24.90 -50.83 38.26
C SER A 261 -24.85 -49.48 37.55
N TYR A 262 -26.00 -48.86 37.34
CA TYR A 262 -26.05 -47.45 36.94
C TYR A 262 -27.34 -46.80 37.42
N HIS A 263 -27.28 -45.50 37.71
CA HIS A 263 -28.47 -44.73 38.08
C HIS A 263 -29.41 -44.53 36.89
N SER A 264 -30.65 -45.01 37.01
CA SER A 264 -31.61 -45.05 35.89
C SER A 264 -32.60 -43.89 35.84
N GLU A 265 -32.68 -43.03 36.85
CA GLU A 265 -33.51 -41.83 36.78
C GLU A 265 -32.72 -40.73 36.07
N THR A 266 -33.26 -40.24 34.97
CA THR A 266 -32.62 -39.22 34.13
C THR A 266 -32.56 -37.87 34.86
N SER A 267 -31.48 -37.62 35.60
CA SER A 267 -30.89 -36.28 35.57
C SER A 267 -30.33 -36.04 34.16
N ALA A 268 -30.10 -34.80 33.77
CA ALA A 268 -29.55 -34.51 32.44
C ALA A 268 -28.08 -34.97 32.27
N THR A 269 -27.42 -35.41 33.36
CA THR A 269 -25.95 -35.55 33.46
C THR A 269 -25.47 -36.91 34.01
N ASP A 270 -26.32 -37.67 34.70
CA ASP A 270 -26.00 -38.98 35.30
C ASP A 270 -26.71 -40.10 34.52
N GLY A 271 -25.98 -41.12 34.08
CA GLY A 271 -26.56 -42.13 33.18
C GLY A 271 -25.77 -43.45 33.06
N PRO A 272 -26.01 -44.21 31.98
CA PRO A 272 -25.45 -45.55 31.80
C PRO A 272 -23.95 -45.53 31.51
N ALA A 273 -23.31 -46.71 31.60
CA ALA A 273 -21.88 -46.90 31.32
C ALA A 273 -21.44 -46.37 29.95
N SER A 274 -22.33 -46.36 28.94
CA SER A 274 -22.03 -45.85 27.60
C SER A 274 -21.67 -44.37 27.55
N TRP A 275 -22.03 -43.58 28.57
CA TRP A 275 -21.67 -42.16 28.63
C TRP A 275 -20.18 -41.93 28.90
N ALA A 276 -19.48 -42.91 29.48
CA ALA A 276 -18.02 -42.87 29.55
C ALA A 276 -17.31 -42.95 28.16
N LEU A 277 -18.06 -43.10 27.07
CA LEU A 277 -17.56 -43.22 25.70
C LEU A 277 -18.16 -42.19 24.73
N ASP A 278 -19.01 -41.26 25.19
CA ASP A 278 -19.81 -40.41 24.30
C ASP A 278 -19.10 -39.11 23.87
N SER A 279 -17.89 -38.86 24.38
CA SER A 279 -17.08 -37.65 24.11
C SER A 279 -17.70 -36.37 24.68
N ASN A 280 -18.58 -36.48 25.66
CA ASN A 280 -19.19 -35.39 26.39
C ASN A 280 -18.84 -35.46 27.89
N ARG A 281 -17.89 -34.62 28.31
CA ARG A 281 -17.43 -34.52 29.71
C ARG A 281 -18.50 -34.00 30.69
N GLU A 282 -19.62 -33.48 30.19
CA GLU A 282 -20.76 -33.03 31.00
C GLU A 282 -21.76 -34.16 31.32
N THR A 283 -21.56 -35.35 30.73
CA THR A 283 -22.30 -36.57 31.04
C THR A 283 -21.37 -37.61 31.63
N TRP A 284 -21.88 -38.44 32.54
CA TRP A 284 -21.09 -39.49 33.15
C TRP A 284 -21.91 -40.74 33.44
N TRP A 285 -21.24 -41.88 33.43
CA TRP A 285 -21.72 -43.03 34.16
C TRP A 285 -21.73 -42.72 35.65
N HIS A 286 -22.79 -43.13 36.37
CA HIS A 286 -22.85 -43.08 37.82
C HIS A 286 -23.37 -44.40 38.39
N SER A 287 -22.72 -44.96 39.40
CA SER A 287 -23.19 -46.15 40.11
C SER A 287 -24.55 -45.90 40.75
N GLN A 288 -25.29 -46.97 41.01
CA GLN A 288 -26.66 -46.88 41.52
C GLN A 288 -26.69 -46.34 42.96
N TYR A 289 -27.36 -45.20 43.15
CA TYR A 289 -27.64 -44.62 44.48
C TYR A 289 -29.14 -44.61 44.85
N ASN A 290 -30.05 -44.74 43.87
CA ASN A 290 -31.51 -44.76 44.09
C ASN A 290 -32.22 -45.72 43.11
N PRO A 291 -33.13 -46.63 43.55
CA PRO A 291 -33.70 -46.77 44.90
C PRO A 291 -32.87 -47.58 45.89
N THR A 292 -31.75 -48.17 45.46
CA THR A 292 -30.92 -49.00 46.34
C THR A 292 -29.45 -48.68 46.10
N GLU A 293 -28.85 -48.02 47.06
CA GLU A 293 -27.42 -47.79 47.11
C GLU A 293 -26.64 -49.11 47.14
N THR A 294 -25.64 -49.19 46.27
CA THR A 294 -24.66 -50.28 46.23
C THR A 294 -23.36 -49.82 46.88
N THR A 295 -22.61 -50.73 47.50
CA THR A 295 -21.32 -50.40 48.15
C THR A 295 -20.14 -50.85 47.30
N TYR A 296 -18.98 -50.21 47.49
CA TYR A 296 -17.72 -50.59 46.85
C TYR A 296 -17.36 -52.08 47.06
N PRO A 297 -16.69 -52.73 46.09
CA PRO A 297 -16.14 -52.15 44.86
C PRO A 297 -17.20 -51.93 43.76
N HIS A 298 -17.05 -50.83 43.01
CA HIS A 298 -17.79 -50.60 41.76
C HIS A 298 -16.91 -50.91 40.57
N TRP A 299 -17.49 -51.24 39.42
CA TRP A 299 -16.72 -51.43 38.20
C TRP A 299 -17.45 -50.92 36.97
N ILE A 300 -16.66 -50.36 36.05
CA ILE A 300 -17.03 -50.09 34.67
C ILE A 300 -16.08 -50.86 33.76
N MET A 301 -16.63 -51.52 32.74
CA MET A 301 -15.93 -52.38 31.80
C MET A 301 -16.19 -51.93 30.38
N PHE A 302 -15.14 -51.86 29.59
CA PHE A 302 -15.14 -51.51 28.18
C PHE A 302 -14.83 -52.77 27.36
N ASP A 303 -15.74 -53.18 26.48
CA ASP A 303 -15.48 -54.17 25.44
C ASP A 303 -15.02 -53.41 24.20
N LEU A 304 -13.75 -53.58 23.83
CA LEU A 304 -13.11 -52.88 22.71
C LEU A 304 -13.53 -53.47 21.34
N GLY A 305 -14.40 -54.48 21.32
CA GLY A 305 -14.86 -55.22 20.14
C GLY A 305 -13.84 -56.25 19.62
N GLN A 306 -12.55 -56.00 19.82
CA GLN A 306 -11.43 -56.88 19.48
C GLN A 306 -10.26 -56.65 20.44
N SER A 307 -9.29 -57.57 20.46
CA SER A 307 -8.08 -57.43 21.28
C SER A 307 -7.24 -56.24 20.78
N GLN A 308 -6.92 -55.30 21.67
CA GLN A 308 -6.08 -54.13 21.36
C GLN A 308 -4.91 -54.02 22.33
N SER A 309 -3.79 -53.45 21.87
CA SER A 309 -2.62 -53.17 22.72
C SER A 309 -2.56 -51.69 23.06
N PHE A 310 -2.22 -51.36 24.30
CA PHE A 310 -2.16 -49.99 24.81
C PHE A 310 -1.19 -49.90 25.98
N THR A 311 -0.61 -48.73 26.21
CA THR A 311 0.36 -48.49 27.30
C THR A 311 -0.18 -47.67 28.43
N SER A 312 -1.27 -46.94 28.22
CA SER A 312 -1.82 -46.05 29.23
C SER A 312 -3.33 -45.99 29.11
N PHE A 313 -3.98 -45.57 30.18
CA PHE A 313 -5.39 -45.22 30.17
C PHE A 313 -5.61 -43.85 30.82
N ASN A 314 -6.72 -43.21 30.49
CA ASN A 314 -7.20 -41.98 31.13
C ASN A 314 -8.60 -42.21 31.67
N TYR A 315 -8.74 -41.99 32.97
CA TYR A 315 -10.01 -41.88 33.66
C TYR A 315 -10.34 -40.40 33.84
N VAL A 316 -11.48 -39.96 33.30
CA VAL A 316 -11.99 -38.62 33.49
C VAL A 316 -13.07 -38.63 34.55
N SER A 317 -12.87 -37.84 35.61
CA SER A 317 -13.78 -37.74 36.74
C SER A 317 -15.10 -37.03 36.36
N ARG A 318 -16.14 -37.19 37.18
CA ARG A 318 -17.40 -36.45 37.01
C ARG A 318 -17.15 -34.94 37.14
N ASN A 319 -17.86 -34.15 36.31
CA ASN A 319 -17.87 -32.70 36.35
C ASN A 319 -19.03 -32.17 37.23
N ASP A 320 -18.84 -32.10 38.55
CA ASP A 320 -19.88 -31.58 39.46
C ASP A 320 -19.68 -30.09 39.79
N LEU A 321 -20.64 -29.25 39.36
CA LEU A 321 -20.68 -27.81 39.65
C LEU A 321 -21.38 -27.47 41.00
N THR A 322 -21.80 -28.47 41.78
CA THR A 322 -22.56 -28.29 43.04
C THR A 322 -21.68 -28.38 44.30
N THR A 323 -22.28 -28.24 45.48
CA THR A 323 -21.57 -28.18 46.78
C THR A 323 -21.06 -29.54 47.30
N ASP A 324 -21.44 -30.65 46.68
CA ASP A 324 -20.98 -32.02 47.02
C ASP A 324 -19.76 -32.41 46.16
N SER A 325 -18.70 -31.60 46.23
CA SER A 325 -17.48 -31.79 45.45
C SER A 325 -16.92 -33.20 45.64
N GLY A 326 -16.82 -33.98 44.55
CA GLY A 326 -16.20 -35.30 44.55
C GLY A 326 -17.16 -36.49 44.67
N ASN A 327 -18.47 -36.30 44.50
CA ASN A 327 -19.43 -37.40 44.42
C ASN A 327 -19.10 -38.34 43.25
N GLY A 328 -18.85 -39.63 43.54
CA GLY A 328 -18.53 -40.63 42.53
C GLY A 328 -17.11 -40.56 41.97
N ASN A 329 -16.32 -39.53 42.29
CA ASN A 329 -14.95 -39.41 41.78
C ASN A 329 -14.07 -40.51 42.39
N ILE A 330 -13.69 -41.49 41.58
CA ILE A 330 -12.93 -42.66 42.04
C ILE A 330 -11.57 -42.18 42.55
N THR A 331 -11.15 -42.65 43.72
CA THR A 331 -9.78 -42.44 44.25
C THR A 331 -8.98 -43.71 44.07
N GLY A 332 -9.18 -44.71 44.94
CA GLY A 332 -8.53 -46.01 44.81
C GLY A 332 -9.07 -46.78 43.60
N TYR A 333 -8.19 -47.36 42.77
CA TYR A 333 -8.59 -48.17 41.61
C TYR A 333 -7.69 -49.39 41.38
N GLU A 334 -8.23 -50.36 40.65
CA GLU A 334 -7.52 -51.46 39.99
C GLU A 334 -7.98 -51.52 38.52
N LEU A 335 -7.06 -51.78 37.59
CA LEU A 335 -7.34 -51.98 36.17
C LEU A 335 -7.06 -53.41 35.76
N TYR A 336 -8.04 -54.07 35.14
CA TYR A 336 -7.96 -55.44 34.65
C TYR A 336 -8.13 -55.50 33.13
N VAL A 337 -7.31 -56.30 32.45
CA VAL A 337 -7.31 -56.46 30.99
C VAL A 337 -7.19 -57.94 30.62
N SER A 338 -8.11 -58.45 29.80
CA SER A 338 -8.05 -59.82 29.26
C SER A 338 -8.82 -59.92 27.93
N ASP A 339 -8.49 -60.94 27.12
CA ASP A 339 -9.33 -61.34 25.99
C ASP A 339 -10.59 -62.12 26.41
N ASN A 340 -10.66 -62.55 27.67
CA ASN A 340 -11.80 -63.26 28.24
C ASN A 340 -12.50 -62.41 29.30
N GLU A 341 -13.77 -62.07 29.05
CA GLU A 341 -14.61 -61.25 29.93
C GLU A 341 -14.71 -61.81 31.36
N ALA A 342 -14.71 -63.14 31.50
CA ALA A 342 -14.80 -63.79 32.81
C ALA A 342 -13.57 -63.52 33.69
N ASP A 343 -12.39 -63.33 33.09
CA ASP A 343 -11.16 -63.10 33.84
C ASP A 343 -11.16 -61.71 34.48
N VAL A 344 -11.57 -60.68 33.72
CA VAL A 344 -11.67 -59.31 34.26
C VAL A 344 -12.80 -59.20 35.29
N LYS A 345 -13.95 -59.86 35.07
CA LYS A 345 -15.10 -59.84 36.00
C LYS A 345 -14.86 -60.61 37.30
N SER A 346 -13.99 -61.61 37.29
CA SER A 346 -13.61 -62.36 38.49
C SER A 346 -12.43 -61.75 39.24
N TYR A 347 -11.90 -60.61 38.77
CA TYR A 347 -10.71 -59.96 39.30
C TYR A 347 -9.51 -60.91 39.33
N LEU A 348 -9.32 -61.69 38.26
CA LEU A 348 -8.21 -62.62 38.17
C LEU A 348 -6.89 -61.85 38.26
N GLU A 349 -6.04 -62.21 39.23
CA GLU A 349 -4.81 -61.45 39.52
C GLU A 349 -3.89 -61.33 38.29
N SER A 350 -3.85 -62.36 37.43
CA SER A 350 -3.04 -62.33 36.20
C SER A 350 -3.58 -61.38 35.13
N ALA A 351 -4.82 -60.91 35.26
CA ALA A 351 -5.42 -59.89 34.39
C ALA A 351 -5.24 -58.47 34.95
N LYS A 352 -4.80 -58.29 36.21
CA LYS A 352 -4.57 -56.96 36.79
C LYS A 352 -3.30 -56.36 36.20
N VAL A 353 -3.42 -55.19 35.57
CA VAL A 353 -2.29 -54.51 34.89
C VAL A 353 -1.88 -53.20 35.56
N ALA A 354 -2.76 -52.59 36.35
CA ALA A 354 -2.46 -51.39 37.12
C ALA A 354 -3.31 -51.32 38.39
N GLU A 355 -2.82 -50.63 39.42
CA GLU A 355 -3.56 -50.24 40.62
C GLU A 355 -2.98 -48.94 41.16
N GLY A 356 -3.79 -48.14 41.85
CA GLY A 356 -3.31 -46.85 42.36
C GLY A 356 -4.39 -46.00 43.01
N VAL A 357 -4.04 -44.74 43.20
CA VAL A 357 -4.91 -43.70 43.76
C VAL A 357 -4.94 -42.51 42.80
N PHE A 358 -6.14 -42.08 42.42
CA PHE A 358 -6.37 -40.80 41.76
C PHE A 358 -6.40 -39.68 42.81
N GLU A 359 -5.53 -38.69 42.64
CA GLU A 359 -5.38 -37.56 43.56
C GLU A 359 -6.16 -36.35 43.04
N TYR A 360 -6.88 -35.68 43.93
CA TYR A 360 -7.67 -34.48 43.64
C TYR A 360 -7.12 -33.30 44.43
N ASP A 361 -6.99 -32.12 43.80
CA ASP A 361 -6.48 -30.91 44.47
C ASP A 361 -7.48 -30.25 45.44
N GLY A 362 -8.69 -30.82 45.55
CA GLY A 362 -9.73 -30.39 46.48
C GLY A 362 -10.38 -29.04 46.15
N SER A 363 -10.10 -28.44 44.99
CA SER A 363 -10.56 -27.08 44.64
C SER A 363 -11.23 -26.96 43.26
N THR A 364 -11.05 -27.95 42.39
CA THR A 364 -11.48 -27.89 41.00
C THR A 364 -12.89 -28.44 40.78
N ARG A 365 -13.73 -27.63 40.09
CA ARG A 365 -15.11 -27.96 39.69
C ARG A 365 -15.20 -28.33 38.20
N ILE A 366 -14.16 -29.00 37.70
CA ILE A 366 -14.02 -29.40 36.29
C ILE A 366 -13.70 -30.90 36.29
N ALA A 367 -14.17 -31.64 35.29
CA ALA A 367 -13.72 -33.01 35.04
C ALA A 367 -12.18 -33.08 34.96
N VAL A 368 -11.58 -33.86 35.85
CA VAL A 368 -10.12 -34.02 35.94
C VAL A 368 -9.70 -35.26 35.16
N ASP A 369 -8.71 -35.10 34.28
CA ASP A 369 -8.06 -36.21 33.59
C ASP A 369 -7.03 -36.88 34.51
N HIS A 370 -7.18 -38.19 34.71
CA HIS A 370 -6.20 -39.01 35.41
C HIS A 370 -5.59 -40.03 34.45
N ILE A 371 -4.41 -39.68 33.93
CA ILE A 371 -3.65 -40.54 33.01
C ILE A 371 -2.71 -41.42 33.81
N VAL A 372 -2.75 -42.72 33.54
CA VAL A 372 -1.94 -43.73 34.21
C VAL A 372 -1.19 -44.56 33.17
N GLU A 373 0.13 -44.61 33.32
CA GLU A 373 0.97 -45.56 32.58
C GLU A 373 0.82 -46.98 33.14
N ILE A 374 0.72 -47.95 32.25
CA ILE A 374 0.66 -49.37 32.57
C ILE A 374 2.06 -49.95 32.42
N PRO A 375 2.71 -50.40 33.50
CA PRO A 375 4.05 -50.96 33.42
C PRO A 375 4.12 -52.15 32.46
N GLY A 376 4.91 -52.03 31.38
CA GLY A 376 5.05 -53.07 30.36
C GLY A 376 3.91 -53.14 29.33
N GLY A 377 2.95 -52.21 29.40
CA GLY A 377 1.76 -52.18 28.54
C GLY A 377 0.76 -53.28 28.84
N ALA A 378 -0.40 -53.22 28.18
CA ALA A 378 -1.45 -54.22 28.25
C ALA A 378 -1.96 -54.59 26.86
N LYS A 379 -2.48 -55.82 26.73
CA LYS A 379 -3.17 -56.29 25.55
C LYS A 379 -4.41 -57.08 25.96
N GLY A 380 -5.56 -56.75 25.40
CA GLY A 380 -6.80 -57.48 25.62
C GLY A 380 -8.00 -56.82 24.97
N ARG A 381 -9.11 -57.54 24.92
CA ARG A 381 -10.40 -57.04 24.42
C ARG A 381 -11.26 -56.40 25.51
N TYR A 382 -11.20 -56.89 26.73
CA TYR A 382 -12.01 -56.41 27.84
C TYR A 382 -11.13 -55.64 28.80
N VAL A 383 -11.51 -54.40 29.11
CA VAL A 383 -10.81 -53.52 30.05
C VAL A 383 -11.77 -53.13 31.16
N LEU A 384 -11.49 -53.51 32.40
CA LEU A 384 -12.32 -53.23 33.56
C LEU A 384 -11.59 -52.30 34.53
N LEU A 385 -12.16 -51.12 34.76
CA LEU A 385 -11.76 -50.21 35.82
C LEU A 385 -12.62 -50.49 37.05
N LYS A 386 -11.98 -50.96 38.12
CA LYS A 386 -12.62 -51.23 39.40
C LYS A 386 -12.30 -50.08 40.36
N GLY A 387 -13.31 -49.32 40.73
CA GLY A 387 -13.21 -48.32 41.80
C GLY A 387 -13.25 -48.97 43.18
N LEU A 388 -12.48 -48.44 44.12
CA LEU A 388 -12.35 -48.93 45.49
C LEU A 388 -12.83 -47.92 46.54
N ALA A 389 -12.84 -46.63 46.23
CA ALA A 389 -13.30 -45.55 47.10
C ALA A 389 -13.60 -44.27 46.29
N SER A 390 -14.41 -43.36 46.86
CA SER A 390 -14.76 -42.06 46.29
C SER A 390 -14.03 -40.92 47.00
N ALA A 391 -13.76 -39.81 46.30
CA ALA A 391 -13.10 -38.62 46.82
C ALA A 391 -13.87 -37.97 47.99
N ASN A 392 -15.20 -37.99 47.95
CA ASN A 392 -16.05 -37.48 49.01
C ASN A 392 -16.34 -38.51 50.14
N GLY A 393 -15.79 -39.73 50.05
CA GLY A 393 -15.99 -40.80 51.03
C GLY A 393 -17.32 -41.55 50.94
N GLU A 394 -18.22 -41.13 50.04
CA GLU A 394 -19.51 -41.79 49.82
C GLU A 394 -19.35 -43.07 48.97
N PRO A 395 -20.29 -44.02 49.04
CA PRO A 395 -20.18 -45.32 48.37
C PRO A 395 -20.60 -45.24 46.89
N PHE A 396 -20.13 -44.24 46.16
CA PHE A 396 -20.51 -43.99 44.76
C PHE A 396 -19.29 -43.98 43.85
N ALA A 397 -19.46 -44.39 42.59
CA ALA A 397 -18.44 -44.27 41.55
C ALA A 397 -19.06 -43.66 40.29
N ALA A 398 -18.28 -42.85 39.58
CA ALA A 398 -18.67 -42.18 38.35
C ALA A 398 -17.49 -42.05 37.39
N CYS A 399 -17.78 -42.00 36.09
CA CYS A 399 -16.78 -41.84 35.04
C CYS A 399 -17.39 -41.02 33.90
N ALA A 400 -16.84 -39.83 33.64
CA ALA A 400 -17.30 -38.96 32.57
C ALA A 400 -16.78 -39.43 31.22
N GLU A 401 -15.49 -39.76 31.13
CA GLU A 401 -14.88 -40.29 29.91
C GLU A 401 -13.80 -41.30 30.26
N PHE A 402 -13.58 -42.24 29.35
CA PHE A 402 -12.46 -43.18 29.42
C PHE A 402 -11.75 -43.27 28.07
N TYR A 403 -10.42 -43.21 28.11
CA TYR A 403 -9.56 -43.34 26.94
C TYR A 403 -8.45 -44.36 27.20
N LEU A 404 -8.07 -45.09 26.15
CA LEU A 404 -6.83 -45.88 26.12
C LEU A 404 -5.87 -45.22 25.13
N TYR A 405 -4.58 -45.36 25.38
CA TYR A 405 -3.53 -44.76 24.56
C TYR A 405 -2.60 -45.82 24.00
N LEU A 406 -2.30 -45.71 22.71
CA LEU A 406 -1.40 -46.61 22.01
C LEU A 406 0.03 -46.47 22.53
N ASP A 407 0.75 -47.59 22.52
CA ASP A 407 2.19 -47.56 22.26
C ASP A 407 2.32 -47.46 20.74
N ALA A 408 2.73 -46.30 20.24
CA ALA A 408 2.91 -46.07 18.81
C ALA A 408 4.36 -45.68 18.55
N TYR A 409 4.97 -46.36 17.58
CA TYR A 409 6.23 -45.90 17.01
C TYR A 409 5.94 -44.74 16.08
N VAL A 410 6.74 -43.67 16.18
CA VAL A 410 6.62 -42.56 15.25
C VAL A 410 7.56 -42.80 14.08
N VAL A 411 7.02 -42.81 12.86
CA VAL A 411 7.84 -42.76 11.65
C VAL A 411 7.80 -41.34 11.12
N SER A 412 8.97 -40.74 10.92
CA SER A 412 9.10 -39.44 10.28
C SER A 412 10.05 -39.49 9.09
N VAL A 413 9.89 -38.53 8.19
CA VAL A 413 10.77 -38.30 7.04
C VAL A 413 11.27 -36.87 7.03
N VAL A 414 12.52 -36.70 6.62
CA VAL A 414 13.13 -35.38 6.45
C VAL A 414 13.93 -35.32 5.15
N SER A 415 13.93 -34.16 4.48
CA SER A 415 14.89 -33.87 3.40
C SER A 415 16.19 -33.39 4.03
N ALA A 416 17.34 -33.88 3.58
CA ALA A 416 18.64 -33.37 4.02
C ALA A 416 18.86 -31.91 3.57
N ASP A 417 18.25 -31.51 2.44
CA ASP A 417 18.28 -30.17 1.89
C ASP A 417 16.98 -29.93 1.09
N GLU A 418 16.08 -29.12 1.64
CA GLU A 418 14.76 -28.84 1.06
C GLU A 418 14.84 -28.11 -0.28
N THR A 419 15.98 -27.48 -0.62
CA THR A 419 16.17 -26.86 -1.93
C THR A 419 16.39 -27.88 -3.05
N ARG A 420 16.91 -29.08 -2.70
CA ARG A 420 17.27 -30.14 -3.66
C ARG A 420 16.19 -31.19 -3.86
N GLY A 421 15.21 -31.22 -2.96
CA GLY A 421 14.06 -32.10 -3.05
C GLY A 421 13.24 -32.10 -1.78
N TYR A 422 12.01 -32.63 -1.89
CA TYR A 422 11.07 -32.72 -0.78
C TYR A 422 10.64 -34.17 -0.52
N VAL A 423 10.08 -34.39 0.67
CA VAL A 423 9.69 -35.73 1.15
C VAL A 423 8.28 -35.74 1.74
N TYR A 424 7.64 -36.90 1.78
CA TYR A 424 6.37 -37.12 2.47
C TYR A 424 6.11 -38.61 2.74
N ILE A 425 5.14 -38.89 3.62
CA ILE A 425 4.64 -40.23 3.98
C ILE A 425 3.21 -40.38 3.47
N GLY A 426 2.98 -41.31 2.54
CA GLY A 426 1.66 -41.52 1.95
C GLY A 426 1.20 -40.34 1.09
N GLU A 427 0.57 -39.34 1.69
CA GLU A 427 0.07 -38.14 1.01
C GLU A 427 1.05 -36.96 1.09
N LYS A 428 1.06 -36.12 0.06
CA LYS A 428 1.96 -34.95 -0.01
C LYS A 428 1.63 -33.98 1.13
N GLY A 429 2.64 -33.61 1.92
CA GLY A 429 2.52 -32.70 3.08
C GLY A 429 2.56 -33.40 4.43
N THR A 430 2.41 -34.73 4.48
CA THR A 430 2.56 -35.51 5.72
C THR A 430 4.03 -35.90 5.92
N THR A 431 4.67 -35.47 7.00
CA THR A 431 6.09 -35.79 7.31
C THR A 431 6.28 -36.70 8.51
N SER A 432 5.21 -36.98 9.28
CA SER A 432 5.21 -37.95 10.37
C SER A 432 3.88 -38.70 10.45
N VAL A 433 3.94 -39.96 10.87
CA VAL A 433 2.78 -40.80 11.17
C VAL A 433 3.04 -41.67 12.40
N SER A 434 1.97 -41.97 13.14
CA SER A 434 1.99 -42.97 14.21
C SER A 434 1.76 -44.37 13.64
N ALA A 435 2.56 -45.34 14.06
CA ALA A 435 2.46 -46.74 13.66
C ALA A 435 2.25 -47.63 14.89
N GLY A 436 1.35 -48.61 14.78
CA GLY A 436 1.10 -49.57 15.85
C GLY A 436 2.33 -50.40 16.20
N THR A 437 2.44 -50.81 17.47
CA THR A 437 3.55 -51.61 18.02
C THR A 437 3.43 -53.11 17.80
N ASP A 438 2.43 -53.56 17.02
CA ASP A 438 2.25 -54.99 16.73
C ASP A 438 3.31 -55.58 15.78
N GLY A 439 4.25 -54.74 15.31
CA GLY A 439 5.34 -55.14 14.42
C GLY A 439 4.87 -55.50 13.00
N THR A 440 3.65 -55.13 12.64
CA THR A 440 3.10 -55.37 11.28
C THR A 440 2.94 -54.09 10.48
N ALA A 441 2.91 -52.93 11.15
CA ALA A 441 2.80 -51.63 10.51
C ALA A 441 4.02 -51.32 9.63
N THR A 442 3.76 -50.75 8.45
CA THR A 442 4.76 -50.24 7.51
C THR A 442 4.34 -48.87 7.01
N ALA A 443 5.29 -48.01 6.65
CA ALA A 443 5.02 -46.70 6.03
C ALA A 443 5.53 -46.67 4.59
N THR A 444 4.84 -45.96 3.70
CA THR A 444 5.37 -45.66 2.36
C THR A 444 5.87 -44.23 2.34
N ILE A 445 7.18 -44.08 2.20
CA ILE A 445 7.87 -42.80 2.17
C ILE A 445 8.25 -42.46 0.73
N THR A 446 8.11 -41.19 0.34
CA THR A 446 8.37 -40.71 -1.01
C THR A 446 9.26 -39.49 -0.99
N ALA A 447 10.28 -39.48 -1.84
CA ALA A 447 11.16 -38.36 -2.10
C ALA A 447 10.98 -37.90 -3.54
N VAL A 448 11.00 -36.59 -3.77
CA VAL A 448 10.90 -35.99 -5.10
C VAL A 448 12.05 -35.00 -5.23
N ALA A 449 12.96 -35.27 -6.17
CA ALA A 449 14.08 -34.40 -6.45
C ALA A 449 13.60 -33.12 -7.16
N SER A 450 14.20 -31.99 -6.79
CA SER A 450 14.09 -30.73 -7.52
C SER A 450 14.86 -30.81 -8.84
N GLU A 451 14.56 -29.91 -9.78
CA GLU A 451 15.28 -29.81 -11.06
C GLU A 451 16.80 -29.64 -10.85
N GLY A 452 17.61 -30.34 -11.65
CA GLY A 452 19.07 -30.37 -11.53
C GLY A 452 19.62 -31.36 -10.48
N TYR A 453 18.75 -32.05 -9.74
CA TYR A 453 19.14 -33.04 -8.74
C TYR A 453 18.54 -34.41 -9.04
N GLU A 454 19.22 -35.45 -8.56
CA GLU A 454 18.71 -36.81 -8.53
C GLU A 454 18.62 -37.30 -7.09
N PHE A 455 17.61 -38.14 -6.82
CA PHE A 455 17.48 -38.79 -5.54
C PHE A 455 18.64 -39.75 -5.30
N ALA A 456 19.38 -39.55 -4.22
CA ALA A 456 20.58 -40.32 -3.91
C ALA A 456 20.27 -41.54 -3.04
N GLY A 457 19.28 -41.45 -2.15
CA GLY A 457 18.89 -42.57 -1.28
C GLY A 457 18.17 -42.16 -0.01
N TRP A 458 17.50 -43.14 0.60
CA TRP A 458 16.89 -43.05 1.92
C TRP A 458 17.84 -43.61 2.96
N TYR A 459 18.03 -42.89 4.05
CA TYR A 459 18.94 -43.26 5.13
C TYR A 459 18.22 -43.34 6.47
N LYS A 460 18.55 -44.37 7.26
CA LYS A 460 18.19 -44.48 8.67
C LYS A 460 19.47 -44.26 9.48
N GLY A 461 19.61 -43.09 10.11
CA GLY A 461 20.92 -42.65 10.61
C GLY A 461 21.90 -42.50 9.43
N ASP A 462 23.01 -43.25 9.48
CA ASP A 462 24.01 -43.31 8.40
C ASP A 462 23.84 -44.51 7.45
N GLU A 463 22.92 -45.43 7.75
CA GLU A 463 22.67 -46.63 6.94
C GLU A 463 21.76 -46.31 5.75
N LEU A 464 22.23 -46.60 4.52
CA LEU A 464 21.40 -46.55 3.32
C LEU A 464 20.39 -47.70 3.34
N VAL A 465 19.09 -47.37 3.45
CA VAL A 465 18.01 -48.36 3.51
C VAL A 465 17.30 -48.57 2.17
N SER A 466 17.37 -47.60 1.25
CA SER A 466 16.81 -47.73 -0.10
C SER A 466 17.45 -46.75 -1.08
N SER A 467 17.66 -47.19 -2.32
CA SER A 467 18.02 -46.32 -3.46
C SER A 467 16.82 -45.87 -4.29
N GLU A 468 15.62 -46.38 -3.98
CA GLU A 468 14.38 -46.02 -4.68
C GLU A 468 13.71 -44.82 -4.00
N ALA A 469 13.30 -43.83 -4.80
CA ALA A 469 12.68 -42.59 -4.32
C ALA A 469 11.35 -42.84 -3.58
N VAL A 470 10.61 -43.88 -3.98
CA VAL A 470 9.46 -44.41 -3.25
C VAL A 470 9.88 -45.69 -2.54
N TYR A 471 9.79 -45.70 -1.21
CA TYR A 471 10.22 -46.81 -0.38
C TYR A 471 9.13 -47.18 0.63
N THR A 472 8.74 -48.45 0.68
CA THR A 472 7.93 -48.98 1.78
C THR A 472 8.86 -49.53 2.84
N THR A 473 8.79 -48.99 4.06
CA THR A 473 9.64 -49.40 5.17
C THR A 473 9.41 -50.86 5.53
N GLY A 474 10.41 -51.48 6.15
CA GLY A 474 10.18 -52.71 6.90
C GLY A 474 9.16 -52.51 8.04
N ALA A 475 8.81 -53.62 8.70
CA ALA A 475 8.00 -53.61 9.91
C ALA A 475 8.55 -52.58 10.91
N ILE A 476 7.67 -51.69 11.36
CA ILE A 476 8.02 -50.62 12.29
C ILE A 476 8.05 -51.24 13.68
N THR A 477 9.26 -51.39 14.21
CA THR A 477 9.53 -51.99 15.53
C THR A 477 10.18 -51.00 16.51
N GLU A 478 10.38 -49.76 16.08
CA GLU A 478 10.86 -48.63 16.87
C GLU A 478 10.49 -47.32 16.18
N SER A 479 10.49 -46.21 16.92
CA SER A 479 10.38 -44.88 16.33
C SER A 479 11.60 -44.59 15.47
N VAL A 480 11.41 -44.05 14.28
CA VAL A 480 12.48 -43.89 13.29
C VAL A 480 12.26 -42.68 12.39
N THR A 481 13.34 -41.94 12.13
CA THR A 481 13.40 -40.91 11.09
C THR A 481 14.19 -41.42 9.89
N TYR A 482 13.59 -41.32 8.70
CA TYR A 482 14.27 -41.56 7.43
C TYR A 482 14.66 -40.23 6.78
N ARG A 483 15.92 -40.11 6.39
CA ARG A 483 16.45 -38.92 5.70
C ARG A 483 16.61 -39.20 4.21
N ALA A 484 16.05 -38.35 3.36
CA ALA A 484 16.31 -38.37 1.92
C ALA A 484 17.54 -37.52 1.60
N GLU A 485 18.45 -38.08 0.82
CA GLU A 485 19.60 -37.36 0.26
C GLU A 485 19.40 -37.14 -1.23
N PHE A 486 19.92 -36.03 -1.74
CA PHE A 486 19.85 -35.66 -3.16
C PHE A 486 21.24 -35.28 -3.67
N ASN A 487 21.63 -35.89 -4.78
CA ASN A 487 22.88 -35.57 -5.46
C ASN A 487 22.61 -34.58 -6.58
N PHE A 488 23.55 -33.68 -6.79
CA PHE A 488 23.57 -32.87 -7.99
C PHE A 488 23.82 -33.77 -9.21
N ILE A 489 23.07 -33.58 -10.31
CA ILE A 489 23.34 -34.30 -11.56
C ILE A 489 24.47 -33.55 -12.29
N PRO A 490 25.71 -34.08 -12.31
CA PRO A 490 26.83 -33.38 -12.91
C PRO A 490 26.61 -33.20 -14.41
N VAL A 491 26.77 -31.96 -14.84
CA VAL A 491 26.74 -31.55 -16.24
C VAL A 491 28.18 -31.47 -16.75
N PRO A 492 28.42 -31.67 -18.07
CA PRO A 492 29.76 -31.51 -18.63
C PRO A 492 30.37 -30.16 -18.26
N GLU A 493 31.68 -30.15 -17.95
CA GLU A 493 32.40 -28.91 -17.58
C GLU A 493 32.20 -27.86 -18.67
N ARG A 494 31.76 -26.67 -18.25
CA ARG A 494 31.40 -25.58 -19.14
C ARG A 494 31.75 -24.24 -18.49
N THR A 495 31.87 -23.22 -19.33
CA THR A 495 32.23 -21.86 -18.94
C THR A 495 31.00 -20.98 -18.91
N ILE A 496 30.71 -20.38 -17.76
CA ILE A 496 29.61 -19.44 -17.58
C ILE A 496 30.23 -18.06 -17.39
N THR A 497 29.87 -17.11 -18.24
CA THR A 497 30.27 -15.70 -18.10
C THR A 497 29.03 -14.85 -17.84
N VAL A 498 29.12 -13.91 -16.90
CA VAL A 498 28.05 -12.93 -16.64
C VAL A 498 28.46 -11.54 -17.11
N VAL A 499 27.53 -10.83 -17.73
CA VAL A 499 27.73 -9.48 -18.27
C VAL A 499 26.52 -8.60 -17.90
N SER A 500 26.77 -7.34 -17.58
CA SER A 500 25.71 -6.32 -17.49
C SER A 500 25.53 -5.67 -18.86
N SER A 501 24.30 -5.57 -19.35
CA SER A 501 23.99 -4.87 -20.60
C SER A 501 24.39 -3.39 -20.54
N ASP A 502 24.29 -2.81 -19.34
CA ASP A 502 24.65 -1.43 -19.05
C ASP A 502 25.19 -1.32 -17.62
N ALA A 503 26.50 -1.17 -17.51
CA ALA A 503 27.21 -1.08 -16.23
C ALA A 503 26.85 0.17 -15.40
N LEU A 504 26.19 1.17 -15.98
CA LEU A 504 25.69 2.34 -15.24
C LEU A 504 24.34 2.07 -14.59
N LYS A 505 23.57 1.10 -15.11
CA LYS A 505 22.20 0.78 -14.65
C LYS A 505 22.13 -0.39 -13.70
N GLY A 506 23.13 -1.27 -13.73
CA GLY A 506 23.18 -2.39 -12.81
C GLY A 506 24.46 -3.20 -12.91
N SER A 507 24.64 -4.05 -11.91
CA SER A 507 25.76 -4.99 -11.81
C SER A 507 25.30 -6.43 -11.86
N VAL A 508 26.25 -7.32 -12.13
CA VAL A 508 26.04 -8.76 -12.06
C VAL A 508 27.15 -9.42 -11.27
N ARG A 509 26.87 -10.57 -10.67
CA ARG A 509 27.88 -11.41 -10.02
C ARG A 509 27.53 -12.89 -10.08
N ILE A 510 28.55 -13.72 -9.98
CA ILE A 510 28.40 -15.16 -9.73
C ILE A 510 28.33 -15.34 -8.20
N VAL A 511 27.19 -15.83 -7.72
CA VAL A 511 26.92 -16.03 -6.30
C VAL A 511 27.44 -17.39 -5.86
N GLU A 512 27.18 -18.43 -6.65
CA GLU A 512 27.61 -19.79 -6.35
C GLU A 512 28.18 -20.46 -7.62
N PRO A 513 29.46 -20.87 -7.61
CA PRO A 513 30.43 -20.64 -6.54
C PRO A 513 30.85 -19.16 -6.46
N ALA A 514 31.02 -18.64 -5.25
CA ALA A 514 31.48 -17.27 -5.04
C ALA A 514 32.96 -17.14 -5.43
N THR A 515 33.26 -16.74 -6.66
CA THR A 515 34.63 -16.59 -7.17
C THR A 515 35.14 -15.15 -7.08
N GLY A 516 34.24 -14.16 -7.06
CA GLY A 516 34.59 -12.75 -7.27
C GLY A 516 34.98 -12.43 -8.73
N GLU A 517 34.93 -13.43 -9.62
CA GLU A 517 35.18 -13.29 -11.04
C GLU A 517 33.85 -13.26 -11.81
N MET A 518 33.87 -12.73 -13.03
CA MET A 518 32.70 -12.65 -13.91
C MET A 518 32.55 -13.90 -14.80
N THR A 519 33.48 -14.84 -14.68
CA THR A 519 33.50 -16.10 -15.43
C THR A 519 33.84 -17.24 -14.49
N VAL A 520 33.22 -18.40 -14.67
CA VAL A 520 33.54 -19.62 -13.93
C VAL A 520 33.45 -20.85 -14.83
N SER A 521 34.38 -21.78 -14.68
CA SER A 521 34.24 -23.14 -15.19
C SER A 521 33.59 -24.02 -14.13
N SER A 522 32.47 -24.66 -14.46
CA SER A 522 31.69 -25.44 -13.51
C SER A 522 31.13 -26.70 -14.16
N THR A 523 31.12 -27.80 -13.40
CA THR A 523 30.33 -29.01 -13.68
C THR A 523 29.01 -29.01 -12.90
N GLY A 524 28.73 -27.92 -12.18
CA GLY A 524 27.60 -27.71 -11.27
C GLY A 524 26.60 -26.67 -11.79
N ILE A 525 25.48 -26.50 -11.07
CA ILE A 525 24.65 -25.29 -11.20
C ILE A 525 25.51 -24.07 -10.87
N VAL A 526 25.37 -23.01 -11.66
CA VAL A 526 25.96 -21.72 -11.37
C VAL A 526 24.86 -20.72 -11.07
N LYS A 527 24.85 -20.19 -9.85
CA LYS A 527 23.91 -19.15 -9.44
C LYS A 527 24.48 -17.79 -9.77
N VAL A 528 23.74 -17.00 -10.52
CA VAL A 528 24.10 -15.64 -10.91
C VAL A 528 23.05 -14.67 -10.40
N GLU A 529 23.45 -13.43 -10.14
CA GLU A 529 22.58 -12.38 -9.62
C GLU A 529 22.84 -11.07 -10.34
N ALA A 530 21.76 -10.35 -10.64
CA ALA A 530 21.74 -9.01 -11.21
C ALA A 530 21.16 -8.03 -10.20
N VAL A 531 21.80 -6.87 -10.03
CA VAL A 531 21.40 -5.83 -9.09
C VAL A 531 21.30 -4.50 -9.83
N PRO A 532 20.09 -3.93 -10.02
CA PRO A 532 19.93 -2.60 -10.59
C PRO A 532 20.46 -1.53 -9.63
N TYR A 533 20.89 -0.40 -10.18
CA TYR A 533 21.40 0.75 -9.43
C TYR A 533 20.38 1.88 -9.38
N GLY A 534 20.19 2.49 -8.21
CA GLY A 534 19.26 3.61 -8.05
C GLY A 534 17.78 3.19 -8.13
N THR A 535 16.88 4.17 -8.09
CA THR A 535 15.41 3.97 -8.03
C THR A 535 14.74 3.94 -9.40
N ASP A 536 15.48 4.32 -10.43
CA ASP A 536 14.94 4.53 -11.78
C ASP A 536 15.32 3.37 -12.70
N ASN A 537 16.25 2.50 -12.29
CA ASN A 537 16.65 1.34 -13.06
C ASN A 537 16.00 0.07 -12.52
N GLU A 538 15.57 -0.79 -13.43
CA GLU A 538 14.98 -2.09 -13.14
C GLU A 538 15.71 -3.19 -13.91
N PHE A 539 15.82 -4.36 -13.29
CA PHE A 539 16.25 -5.56 -13.97
C PHE A 539 15.11 -6.07 -14.85
N LEU A 540 15.36 -6.25 -16.14
CA LEU A 540 14.37 -6.72 -17.10
C LEU A 540 14.40 -8.24 -17.25
N ASN A 541 15.56 -8.81 -17.57
CA ASN A 541 15.75 -10.25 -17.77
C ASN A 541 17.22 -10.63 -17.95
N TRP A 542 17.51 -11.93 -17.87
CA TRP A 542 18.73 -12.55 -18.35
C TRP A 542 18.54 -13.05 -19.78
N THR A 543 19.55 -12.83 -20.61
CA THR A 543 19.62 -13.38 -21.98
C THR A 543 20.91 -14.18 -22.19
N ASP A 544 20.88 -15.17 -23.06
CA ASP A 544 22.08 -15.91 -23.46
C ASP A 544 22.85 -15.21 -24.60
N GLY A 545 23.96 -15.81 -25.05
CA GLY A 545 24.78 -15.27 -26.13
C GLY A 545 24.10 -15.19 -27.51
N SER A 546 22.92 -15.79 -27.69
CA SER A 546 22.08 -15.63 -28.89
C SER A 546 21.08 -14.49 -28.77
N GLY A 547 20.93 -13.92 -27.57
CA GLY A 547 19.92 -12.92 -27.23
C GLY A 547 18.58 -13.51 -26.78
N ALA A 548 18.49 -14.84 -26.57
CA ALA A 548 17.26 -15.47 -26.09
C ALA A 548 17.09 -15.25 -24.58
N VAL A 549 15.87 -14.92 -24.13
CA VAL A 549 15.55 -14.74 -22.71
C VAL A 549 15.58 -16.09 -22.00
N VAL A 550 16.37 -16.19 -20.92
CA VAL A 550 16.57 -17.42 -20.14
C VAL A 550 16.04 -17.34 -18.71
N SER A 551 15.85 -16.13 -18.17
CA SER A 551 15.20 -15.90 -16.87
C SER A 551 14.67 -14.46 -16.79
N THR A 552 13.53 -14.26 -16.15
CA THR A 552 13.01 -12.93 -15.77
C THR A 552 13.28 -12.60 -14.30
N GLU A 553 13.87 -13.53 -13.55
CA GLU A 553 14.26 -13.33 -12.16
C GLU A 553 15.69 -12.76 -12.07
N PRO A 554 15.96 -11.78 -11.19
CA PRO A 554 17.28 -11.18 -11.04
C PRO A 554 18.32 -12.19 -10.53
N VAL A 555 17.87 -13.21 -9.78
CA VAL A 555 18.70 -14.37 -9.39
C VAL A 555 18.35 -15.54 -10.30
N TYR A 556 19.36 -16.11 -10.96
CA TYR A 556 19.17 -17.21 -11.90
C TYR A 556 20.15 -18.36 -11.63
N ASN A 557 19.61 -19.58 -11.50
CA ASN A 557 20.38 -20.81 -11.40
C ASN A 557 20.56 -21.40 -12.80
N TYR A 558 21.76 -21.28 -13.37
CA TYR A 558 22.06 -21.84 -14.69
C TYR A 558 22.49 -23.31 -14.58
N ASP A 559 21.67 -24.20 -15.13
CA ASP A 559 21.82 -25.65 -15.11
C ASP A 559 22.05 -26.29 -16.50
N LYS A 560 21.84 -25.55 -17.59
CA LYS A 560 21.89 -26.05 -18.99
C LYS A 560 23.29 -26.34 -19.53
N GLU A 561 23.43 -27.38 -20.35
CA GLU A 561 24.69 -27.77 -20.98
C GLU A 561 25.28 -26.70 -21.91
N GLY A 562 26.62 -26.66 -21.96
CA GLY A 562 27.37 -25.80 -22.89
C GLY A 562 27.88 -24.49 -22.27
N ASP A 563 28.87 -23.90 -22.93
CA ASP A 563 29.39 -22.58 -22.55
C ASP A 563 28.32 -21.51 -22.81
N VAL A 564 28.20 -20.53 -21.92
CA VAL A 564 27.22 -19.45 -22.03
C VAL A 564 27.77 -18.12 -21.56
N THR A 565 27.31 -17.06 -22.22
CA THR A 565 27.36 -15.70 -21.68
C THR A 565 25.95 -15.29 -21.30
N LEU A 566 25.72 -15.06 -20.02
CA LEU A 566 24.46 -14.57 -19.46
C LEU A 566 24.56 -13.05 -19.34
N THR A 567 23.71 -12.34 -20.07
CA THR A 567 23.64 -10.88 -20.04
C THR A 567 22.41 -10.45 -19.24
N ALA A 568 22.62 -9.74 -18.13
CA ALA A 568 21.55 -9.07 -17.40
C ALA A 568 21.18 -7.78 -18.11
N ASN A 569 19.92 -7.68 -18.52
CA ASN A 569 19.38 -6.51 -19.19
C ASN A 569 18.71 -5.60 -18.17
N PHE A 570 19.06 -4.32 -18.21
CA PHE A 570 18.50 -3.29 -17.35
C PHE A 570 17.76 -2.23 -18.17
N VAL A 571 16.63 -1.76 -17.66
CA VAL A 571 15.83 -0.67 -18.25
C VAL A 571 15.70 0.46 -17.25
N SER A 572 15.44 1.67 -17.75
CA SER A 572 15.20 2.83 -16.90
C SER A 572 13.77 3.33 -17.08
N TYR A 573 13.13 3.76 -16.00
CA TYR A 573 11.84 4.42 -16.01
C TYR A 573 11.99 5.83 -15.44
N TYR A 574 11.44 6.81 -16.15
CA TYR A 574 11.47 8.21 -15.75
C TYR A 574 10.07 8.73 -15.46
N THR A 575 9.95 9.48 -14.36
CA THR A 575 8.69 10.15 -14.00
C THR A 575 8.38 11.28 -15.00
N VAL A 576 7.13 11.31 -15.46
CA VAL A 576 6.58 12.42 -16.25
C VAL A 576 5.62 13.22 -15.39
N ASN A 577 5.97 14.46 -15.05
CA ASN A 577 5.11 15.39 -14.33
C ASN A 577 4.42 16.32 -15.35
N ILE A 578 3.11 16.48 -15.21
CA ILE A 578 2.30 17.36 -16.06
C ILE A 578 1.77 18.49 -15.18
N ASN A 579 2.14 19.71 -15.53
CA ASN A 579 1.75 20.94 -14.85
C ASN A 579 0.82 21.74 -15.77
N THR A 580 -0.46 21.81 -15.43
CA THR A 580 -1.44 22.60 -16.17
C THR A 580 -1.54 24.00 -15.58
N ALA A 581 -1.40 25.05 -16.40
CA ALA A 581 -1.80 26.39 -16.00
C ALA A 581 -3.33 26.59 -16.14
N ASP A 582 -3.88 27.59 -15.45
CA ASP A 582 -5.31 27.94 -15.53
C ASP A 582 -5.74 28.29 -16.97
N GLY A 583 -6.85 27.69 -17.43
CA GLY A 583 -7.48 27.99 -18.74
C GLY A 583 -7.27 26.94 -19.83
N GLY A 584 -6.86 25.72 -19.49
CA GLY A 584 -6.84 24.60 -20.41
C GLY A 584 -6.32 23.32 -19.76
N SER A 585 -6.14 22.29 -20.58
CA SER A 585 -5.61 21.00 -20.14
C SER A 585 -4.52 20.48 -21.08
N ILE A 586 -3.60 19.71 -20.53
CA ILE A 586 -2.51 19.05 -21.24
C ILE A 586 -2.79 17.55 -21.23
N GLN A 587 -2.72 16.92 -22.40
CA GLN A 587 -2.71 15.46 -22.50
C GLN A 587 -1.35 15.01 -23.03
N VAL A 588 -0.67 14.18 -22.25
CA VAL A 588 0.54 13.48 -22.69
C VAL A 588 0.16 12.06 -23.05
N SER A 589 0.68 11.55 -24.15
CA SER A 589 0.39 10.19 -24.63
C SER A 589 1.64 9.51 -25.16
N SER A 590 1.65 8.19 -25.09
CA SER A 590 2.61 7.28 -25.70
C SER A 590 1.88 6.40 -26.73
N PRO A 591 2.60 5.64 -27.58
CA PRO A 591 1.96 4.63 -28.43
C PRO A 591 1.08 3.61 -27.68
N SER A 592 1.35 3.39 -26.39
CA SER A 592 0.59 2.52 -25.49
C SER A 592 -0.62 3.17 -24.82
N GLY A 593 -0.79 4.49 -24.88
CA GLY A 593 -1.91 5.21 -24.27
C GLY A 593 -1.53 6.51 -23.57
N THR A 594 -2.50 7.11 -22.89
CA THR A 594 -2.34 8.38 -22.16
C THR A 594 -1.44 8.20 -20.93
N ILE A 595 -0.60 9.19 -20.66
CA ILE A 595 0.29 9.30 -19.51
C ILE A 595 -0.29 10.32 -18.53
N SER A 596 -0.37 9.96 -17.25
CA SER A 596 -0.80 10.82 -16.15
C SER A 596 0.41 11.47 -15.46
N SER A 597 0.19 12.60 -14.79
CA SER A 597 1.23 13.24 -13.98
C SER A 597 1.70 12.32 -12.86
N GLY A 598 3.00 12.10 -12.76
CA GLY A 598 3.64 11.19 -11.81
C GLY A 598 3.90 9.78 -12.36
N ASP A 599 3.40 9.43 -13.55
CA ASP A 599 3.61 8.12 -14.14
C ASP A 599 5.09 7.89 -14.45
N LYS A 600 5.58 6.68 -14.15
CA LYS A 600 6.90 6.19 -14.56
C LYS A 600 6.81 5.59 -15.96
N VAL A 601 7.55 6.17 -16.91
CA VAL A 601 7.54 5.77 -18.32
C VAL A 601 8.91 5.26 -18.73
N LEU A 602 8.94 4.19 -19.52
CA LEU A 602 10.18 3.57 -20.00
C LEU A 602 11.03 4.58 -20.79
N GLU A 603 12.32 4.64 -20.53
CA GLU A 603 13.28 5.44 -21.29
C GLU A 603 13.20 5.15 -22.80
N GLY A 604 13.33 6.21 -23.59
CA GLY A 604 13.26 6.15 -25.05
C GLY A 604 11.84 6.09 -25.59
N THR A 605 10.81 5.98 -24.73
CA THR A 605 9.42 6.09 -25.16
C THR A 605 9.19 7.46 -25.81
N GLU A 606 8.62 7.44 -27.01
CA GLU A 606 8.19 8.64 -27.71
C GLU A 606 6.87 9.12 -27.10
N LEU A 607 6.87 10.37 -26.61
CA LEU A 607 5.71 11.02 -25.99
C LEU A 607 5.19 12.13 -26.89
N THR A 608 3.87 12.21 -27.01
CA THR A 608 3.15 13.28 -27.71
C THR A 608 2.33 14.11 -26.73
N VAL A 609 2.51 15.42 -26.76
CA VAL A 609 1.80 16.40 -25.95
C VAL A 609 0.75 17.10 -26.80
N MET A 610 -0.51 17.02 -26.37
CA MET A 610 -1.64 17.74 -26.94
C MET A 610 -2.16 18.76 -25.94
N LEU A 611 -2.49 19.96 -26.42
CA LEU A 611 -3.05 21.04 -25.63
C LEU A 611 -4.52 21.22 -25.98
N TYR A 612 -5.36 21.29 -24.96
CA TYR A 612 -6.79 21.53 -25.09
C TYR A 612 -7.14 22.79 -24.31
N PRO A 613 -7.11 23.97 -24.95
CA PRO A 613 -7.52 25.20 -24.30
C PRO A 613 -8.99 25.11 -23.86
N ASP A 614 -9.33 25.74 -22.74
CA ASP A 614 -10.72 25.95 -22.35
C ASP A 614 -11.41 26.91 -23.32
N ARG A 615 -12.74 27.02 -23.22
CA ARG A 615 -13.51 27.96 -24.05
C ARG A 615 -12.94 29.38 -23.89
N LEU A 616 -12.67 30.04 -25.02
CA LEU A 616 -12.15 31.41 -25.10
C LEU A 616 -10.67 31.55 -24.70
N ARG A 617 -9.93 30.45 -24.66
CA ARG A 617 -8.50 30.42 -24.41
C ARG A 617 -7.75 29.90 -25.63
N GLU A 618 -6.49 30.31 -25.78
CA GLU A 618 -5.56 29.77 -26.76
C GLU A 618 -4.25 29.36 -26.06
N PRO A 619 -3.58 28.28 -26.50
CA PRO A 619 -2.26 27.94 -25.97
C PRO A 619 -1.26 29.05 -26.35
N VAL A 620 -0.49 29.55 -25.38
CA VAL A 620 0.52 30.60 -25.60
C VAL A 620 1.93 30.12 -25.35
N SER A 621 2.11 29.04 -24.58
CA SER A 621 3.42 28.42 -24.35
C SER A 621 3.30 26.91 -24.13
N LEU A 622 4.39 26.21 -24.40
CA LEU A 622 4.59 24.80 -24.07
C LEU A 622 6.05 24.63 -23.70
N GLU A 623 6.33 24.18 -22.49
CA GLU A 623 7.66 23.94 -21.98
C GLU A 623 7.88 22.46 -21.63
N ILE A 624 9.03 21.93 -22.03
CA ILE A 624 9.51 20.61 -21.61
C ILE A 624 10.77 20.82 -20.77
N ASN A 625 10.72 20.43 -19.50
CA ASN A 625 11.78 20.68 -18.52
C ASN A 625 12.19 22.16 -18.43
N GLY A 626 11.22 23.07 -18.56
CA GLY A 626 11.44 24.52 -18.52
C GLY A 626 12.04 25.11 -19.81
N VAL A 627 12.12 24.33 -20.88
CA VAL A 627 12.54 24.81 -22.22
C VAL A 627 11.30 25.02 -23.06
N ASP A 628 11.07 26.25 -23.50
CA ASP A 628 9.99 26.60 -24.44
C ASP A 628 10.19 25.91 -25.80
N VAL A 629 9.20 25.09 -26.18
CA VAL A 629 9.13 24.35 -27.43
C VAL A 629 7.90 24.72 -28.25
N PHE A 630 7.14 25.74 -27.85
CA PHE A 630 5.86 26.08 -28.45
C PHE A 630 5.95 26.41 -29.95
N GLY A 631 7.07 27.00 -30.40
CA GLY A 631 7.31 27.26 -31.83
C GLY A 631 7.35 26.01 -32.73
N ASN A 632 7.47 24.81 -32.15
CA ASN A 632 7.41 23.53 -32.87
C ASN A 632 6.10 22.76 -32.60
N TYR A 633 5.14 23.35 -31.90
CA TYR A 633 3.85 22.72 -31.60
C TYR A 633 2.93 22.72 -32.84
N SER A 634 2.20 21.63 -33.03
CA SER A 634 1.14 21.53 -34.03
C SER A 634 -0.21 21.32 -33.34
N GLU A 635 -1.24 22.10 -33.69
CA GLU A 635 -2.59 21.89 -33.15
C GLU A 635 -3.21 20.54 -33.51
N THR A 636 -2.75 19.92 -34.62
CA THR A 636 -3.30 18.65 -35.10
C THR A 636 -2.45 17.44 -34.72
N ALA A 637 -1.13 17.61 -34.62
CA ALA A 637 -0.19 16.53 -34.32
C ALA A 637 0.43 16.60 -32.91
N GLY A 638 0.28 17.73 -32.21
CA GLY A 638 0.91 18.00 -30.93
C GLY A 638 2.40 18.31 -31.06
N TYR A 639 3.11 18.17 -29.93
CA TYR A 639 4.57 18.17 -29.89
C TYR A 639 5.08 16.80 -29.43
N THR A 640 6.06 16.24 -30.15
CA THR A 640 6.57 14.89 -29.90
C THR A 640 8.05 14.91 -29.52
N PHE A 641 8.45 14.12 -28.51
CA PHE A 641 9.84 13.95 -28.09
C PHE A 641 10.10 12.56 -27.51
N SER A 642 11.35 12.10 -27.53
CA SER A 642 11.75 10.86 -26.86
C SER A 642 12.17 11.14 -25.42
N LEU A 643 11.63 10.35 -24.48
CA LEU A 643 11.92 10.48 -23.05
C LEU A 643 13.36 10.03 -22.74
N SER A 644 14.19 10.91 -22.19
CA SER A 644 15.60 10.61 -21.87
C SER A 644 15.99 10.88 -20.41
N GLY A 645 15.01 11.19 -19.56
CA GLY A 645 15.21 11.56 -18.16
C GLY A 645 13.87 11.94 -17.52
N ALA A 646 13.87 12.24 -16.24
CA ALA A 646 12.68 12.81 -15.58
C ALA A 646 12.23 14.07 -16.33
N THR A 647 10.94 14.13 -16.64
CA THR A 647 10.38 15.19 -17.49
C THR A 647 9.22 15.89 -16.82
N THR A 648 9.24 17.22 -16.85
CA THR A 648 8.11 18.07 -16.54
C THR A 648 7.57 18.68 -17.84
N VAL A 649 6.27 18.57 -18.07
CA VAL A 649 5.55 19.19 -19.18
C VAL A 649 4.67 20.29 -18.60
N SER A 650 4.84 21.53 -19.08
CA SER A 650 4.05 22.69 -18.64
C SER A 650 3.51 23.44 -19.85
N ALA A 651 2.32 24.04 -19.75
CA ALA A 651 1.78 24.90 -20.80
C ALA A 651 0.95 26.03 -20.19
N GLU A 652 0.95 27.19 -20.83
CA GLU A 652 0.10 28.34 -20.47
C GLU A 652 -0.95 28.61 -21.54
N PHE A 653 -2.12 29.09 -21.09
CA PHE A 653 -3.27 29.39 -21.93
C PHE A 653 -3.69 30.85 -21.77
N GLY A 654 -3.56 31.66 -22.82
CA GLY A 654 -3.99 33.07 -22.85
C GLY A 654 -5.44 33.21 -23.28
N MET A 655 -6.04 34.40 -23.09
CA MET A 655 -7.33 34.73 -23.69
C MET A 655 -7.21 34.77 -25.21
N GLU A 656 -8.24 34.30 -25.93
CA GLU A 656 -8.32 34.49 -27.39
C GLU A 656 -8.24 35.98 -27.74
N ARG A 657 -7.43 36.26 -28.76
CA ARG A 657 -7.07 37.60 -29.22
C ARG A 657 -7.54 37.81 -30.66
N TYR A 658 -8.22 38.93 -30.91
CA TYR A 658 -8.75 39.28 -32.23
C TYR A 658 -8.15 40.56 -32.78
N SER A 659 -8.21 40.70 -34.10
CA SER A 659 -7.76 41.92 -34.78
C SER A 659 -8.82 43.01 -34.76
N LEU A 660 -8.39 44.26 -34.58
CA LEU A 660 -9.17 45.45 -34.88
C LEU A 660 -8.68 46.07 -36.18
N GLU A 661 -9.57 46.25 -37.15
CA GLU A 661 -9.35 47.03 -38.36
C GLU A 661 -10.38 48.16 -38.43
N TYR A 662 -9.97 49.34 -38.92
CA TYR A 662 -10.92 50.40 -39.20
C TYR A 662 -10.56 51.16 -40.49
N GLU A 663 -11.59 51.53 -41.24
CA GLU A 663 -11.51 52.32 -42.47
C GLU A 663 -12.51 53.47 -42.40
N TYR A 664 -12.10 54.67 -42.82
CA TYR A 664 -13.04 55.78 -42.95
C TYR A 664 -12.76 56.63 -44.19
N SER A 665 -13.80 57.30 -44.68
CA SER A 665 -13.72 58.18 -45.86
C SER A 665 -14.57 59.44 -45.70
N GLY A 666 -14.16 60.55 -46.35
CA GLY A 666 -14.78 61.87 -46.18
C GLY A 666 -14.08 62.74 -45.12
N SER A 667 -14.74 63.81 -44.68
CA SER A 667 -14.21 64.79 -43.70
C SER A 667 -14.59 64.41 -42.26
N GLY A 668 -14.06 63.30 -41.77
CA GLY A 668 -14.26 62.79 -40.41
C GLY A 668 -13.28 61.66 -40.08
N TYR A 669 -13.31 61.17 -38.85
CA TYR A 669 -12.50 60.02 -38.39
C TYR A 669 -13.25 59.21 -37.32
N VAL A 670 -12.69 58.07 -36.91
CA VAL A 670 -13.26 57.21 -35.84
C VAL A 670 -12.25 57.10 -34.71
N GLU A 671 -12.68 57.33 -33.47
CA GLU A 671 -11.93 57.00 -32.26
C GLU A 671 -12.46 55.69 -31.67
N VAL A 672 -11.57 54.86 -31.14
CA VAL A 672 -11.91 53.60 -30.47
C VAL A 672 -11.21 53.58 -29.13
N TRP A 673 -11.98 53.35 -28.06
CA TRP A 673 -11.48 53.30 -26.69
C TRP A 673 -11.71 51.91 -26.10
N SER A 674 -10.74 51.40 -25.34
CA SER A 674 -10.95 50.20 -24.53
C SER A 674 -11.66 50.56 -23.22
N SER A 675 -12.44 49.64 -22.66
CA SER A 675 -13.13 49.83 -21.38
C SER A 675 -12.21 50.24 -20.22
N ASP A 676 -10.95 49.79 -20.24
CA ASP A 676 -9.98 50.08 -19.17
C ASP A 676 -9.43 51.53 -19.24
N THR A 677 -9.63 52.19 -20.37
CA THR A 677 -9.19 53.57 -20.65
C THR A 677 -10.35 54.56 -20.75
N TYR A 678 -11.60 54.08 -20.66
CA TYR A 678 -12.79 54.89 -20.84
C TYR A 678 -13.28 55.45 -19.49
N ASP A 679 -13.08 56.75 -19.27
CA ASP A 679 -13.61 57.49 -18.12
C ASP A 679 -14.72 58.43 -18.60
N SER A 680 -15.97 58.17 -18.18
CA SER A 680 -17.14 58.95 -18.59
C SER A 680 -17.16 60.39 -18.05
N ASP A 681 -16.31 60.71 -17.06
CA ASP A 681 -16.27 62.00 -16.36
C ASP A 681 -14.96 62.79 -16.54
N ALA A 682 -13.96 62.28 -17.27
CA ALA A 682 -12.67 62.97 -17.46
C ALA A 682 -12.61 63.86 -18.70
N GLU A 683 -12.68 65.19 -18.51
CA GLU A 683 -12.06 66.11 -19.47
C GLU A 683 -10.52 65.93 -19.40
N SER A 684 -9.99 65.20 -20.37
CA SER A 684 -8.56 65.08 -20.73
C SER A 684 -7.61 64.55 -19.65
N GLU A 685 -7.15 63.31 -19.80
CA GLU A 685 -5.72 62.92 -19.84
C GLU A 685 -5.62 61.40 -20.06
N GLY A 686 -5.68 60.99 -21.32
CA GLY A 686 -5.57 59.58 -21.72
C GLY A 686 -5.58 59.39 -23.23
N THR A 687 -5.03 60.33 -23.99
CA THR A 687 -4.92 60.18 -25.45
C THR A 687 -3.87 59.14 -25.78
N LEU A 688 -4.28 58.07 -26.49
CA LEU A 688 -3.38 57.44 -27.44
C LEU A 688 -3.18 58.45 -28.59
N GLU A 689 -2.28 59.44 -28.41
CA GLU A 689 -1.95 60.37 -29.48
C GLU A 689 -1.27 59.59 -30.61
N LEU A 690 -1.97 59.46 -31.75
CA LEU A 690 -1.38 59.03 -33.01
C LEU A 690 -1.79 60.00 -34.14
N PRO A 691 -0.88 60.22 -35.12
CA PRO A 691 -0.83 61.43 -35.92
C PRO A 691 -2.01 61.56 -36.89
N LEU A 692 -2.51 62.79 -37.02
CA LEU A 692 -3.40 63.21 -38.12
C LEU A 692 -2.74 62.86 -39.47
N SER A 693 -3.20 61.79 -40.11
CA SER A 693 -2.93 61.53 -41.52
C SER A 693 -3.86 62.39 -42.39
N PRO A 694 -3.39 62.96 -43.51
CA PRO A 694 -4.22 63.74 -44.42
C PRO A 694 -5.33 62.88 -45.05
N ALA A 695 -6.41 63.53 -45.44
CA ALA A 695 -7.47 62.94 -46.25
C ALA A 695 -6.88 62.23 -47.48
N GLY A 696 -7.16 60.92 -47.59
CA GLY A 696 -6.83 60.09 -48.75
C GLY A 696 -5.70 59.08 -48.58
N SER A 697 -5.79 58.18 -47.59
CA SER A 697 -5.11 56.86 -47.66
C SER A 697 -5.64 55.88 -46.61
N LYS A 698 -5.98 54.66 -47.06
CA LYS A 698 -6.25 53.49 -46.22
C LYS A 698 -5.01 53.16 -45.39
N TYR A 699 -5.12 53.17 -44.07
CA TYR A 699 -4.12 52.55 -43.19
C TYR A 699 -4.84 51.71 -42.13
N GLN A 700 -4.63 50.40 -42.21
CA GLN A 700 -5.01 49.41 -41.20
C GLN A 700 -4.00 49.49 -40.05
N MET A 701 -4.46 49.79 -38.85
CA MET A 701 -3.68 49.59 -37.63
C MET A 701 -4.26 48.37 -36.92
N PHE A 702 -3.45 47.32 -36.75
CA PHE A 702 -3.85 46.12 -36.01
C PHE A 702 -3.61 46.37 -34.53
N ASP A 703 -4.68 46.67 -33.78
CA ASP A 703 -4.67 46.45 -32.33
C ASP A 703 -5.22 45.06 -32.02
N ILE A 704 -4.68 44.44 -30.97
CA ILE A 704 -5.09 43.11 -30.53
C ILE A 704 -6.10 43.28 -29.40
N LEU A 705 -7.34 42.84 -29.62
CA LEU A 705 -8.43 42.91 -28.67
C LEU A 705 -8.63 41.55 -27.98
N GLU A 706 -8.84 41.54 -26.67
CA GLU A 706 -9.17 40.30 -25.94
C GLU A 706 -10.68 40.02 -26.03
N TYR A 707 -11.06 38.75 -26.20
CA TYR A 707 -12.46 38.31 -26.19
C TYR A 707 -13.19 38.79 -24.91
N GLY A 708 -14.40 39.33 -25.07
CA GLY A 708 -15.30 39.71 -23.98
C GLY A 708 -15.06 41.11 -23.41
N ASN A 709 -14.01 41.80 -23.84
CA ASN A 709 -13.82 43.22 -23.53
C ASN A 709 -14.77 44.06 -24.37
N TYR A 710 -15.16 45.22 -23.82
CA TYR A 710 -15.94 46.21 -24.54
C TYR A 710 -15.01 47.27 -25.13
N ILE A 711 -15.29 47.64 -26.39
CA ILE A 711 -14.71 48.82 -27.03
C ILE A 711 -15.81 49.85 -27.25
N TYR A 712 -15.43 51.13 -27.13
CA TYR A 712 -16.30 52.27 -27.33
C TYR A 712 -15.90 53.00 -28.61
N ILE A 713 -16.82 53.09 -29.57
CA ILE A 713 -16.55 53.60 -30.92
C ILE A 713 -17.21 54.97 -31.09
N PHE A 714 -16.42 55.97 -31.49
CA PHE A 714 -16.84 57.36 -31.66
C PHE A 714 -16.58 57.85 -33.09
N PRO A 715 -17.62 58.03 -33.93
CA PRO A 715 -17.47 58.72 -35.19
C PRO A 715 -17.38 60.24 -34.96
N VAL A 716 -16.26 60.86 -35.32
CA VAL A 716 -15.99 62.29 -35.16
C VAL A 716 -16.07 63.00 -36.51
N SER A 717 -17.03 63.92 -36.64
CA SER A 717 -17.19 64.72 -37.87
C SER A 717 -16.31 65.97 -37.84
N VAL A 718 -15.60 66.25 -38.93
CA VAL A 718 -14.73 67.44 -39.08
C VAL A 718 -15.40 68.46 -40.00
N GLY A 719 -15.29 69.75 -39.67
CA GLY A 719 -15.72 70.82 -40.58
C GLY A 719 -17.21 70.83 -40.94
N GLY A 720 -18.09 70.40 -40.03
CA GLY A 720 -19.54 70.37 -40.28
C GLY A 720 -19.99 69.23 -41.21
N ALA A 721 -19.10 68.27 -41.50
CA ALA A 721 -19.49 67.02 -42.13
C ALA A 721 -20.52 66.26 -41.30
N THR A 722 -21.24 65.35 -41.96
CA THR A 722 -22.24 64.49 -41.36
C THR A 722 -21.86 63.03 -41.61
N LEU A 723 -21.83 62.22 -40.56
CA LEU A 723 -21.70 60.76 -40.71
C LEU A 723 -22.86 60.24 -41.57
N GLN A 724 -22.51 59.52 -42.65
CA GLN A 724 -23.46 58.90 -43.58
C GLN A 724 -23.67 57.43 -43.27
N SER A 725 -22.60 56.73 -42.96
CA SER A 725 -22.66 55.32 -42.62
C SER A 725 -21.61 55.01 -41.58
N LEU A 726 -21.97 54.11 -40.67
CA LEU A 726 -21.05 53.44 -39.76
C LEU A 726 -21.45 51.98 -39.77
N GLU A 727 -20.52 51.13 -40.14
CA GLU A 727 -20.70 49.69 -40.07
C GLU A 727 -19.65 49.10 -39.13
N ILE A 728 -20.08 48.16 -38.28
CA ILE A 728 -19.18 47.35 -37.45
C ILE A 728 -19.44 45.90 -37.83
N ASN A 729 -18.40 45.20 -38.27
CA ASN A 729 -18.49 43.84 -38.83
C ASN A 729 -19.55 43.71 -39.95
N GLY A 730 -19.69 44.76 -40.76
CA GLY A 730 -20.66 44.84 -41.87
C GLY A 730 -22.12 45.03 -41.44
N SER A 731 -22.40 45.26 -40.15
CA SER A 731 -23.72 45.64 -39.66
C SER A 731 -23.80 47.15 -39.55
N GLU A 732 -24.85 47.78 -40.08
CA GLU A 732 -25.05 49.24 -40.11
C GLU A 732 -25.59 49.77 -38.78
N TYR A 733 -25.02 50.87 -38.28
CA TYR A 733 -25.31 51.49 -36.97
C TYR A 733 -25.85 52.93 -37.09
N VAL A 734 -26.26 53.37 -38.28
CA VAL A 734 -26.89 54.69 -38.52
C VAL A 734 -28.36 54.50 -38.91
N ASP A 735 -29.28 55.24 -38.28
CA ASP A 735 -30.73 55.26 -38.59
C ASP A 735 -31.10 56.47 -39.48
N ASP A 736 -32.19 56.34 -40.26
CA ASP A 736 -32.67 57.22 -41.37
C ASP A 736 -32.91 58.70 -41.00
N GLU A 737 -32.74 59.11 -39.73
CA GLU A 737 -32.94 60.49 -39.27
C GLU A 737 -31.66 61.30 -38.96
N ASN A 738 -30.45 60.81 -39.30
CA ASN A 738 -29.18 61.56 -39.16
C ASN A 738 -28.87 62.08 -37.73
N PHE A 739 -29.55 61.57 -36.71
CA PHE A 739 -29.18 61.77 -35.33
C PHE A 739 -28.22 60.65 -34.92
N LEU A 740 -26.92 60.94 -34.94
CA LEU A 740 -26.05 60.36 -33.93
C LEU A 740 -26.68 60.73 -32.57
N MET A 741 -27.17 59.75 -31.81
CA MET A 741 -27.21 59.94 -30.36
C MET A 741 -25.81 60.40 -29.99
N TYR A 742 -25.70 61.50 -29.23
CA TYR A 742 -24.46 61.91 -28.59
C TYR A 742 -24.09 60.87 -27.53
N GLY A 743 -23.69 59.68 -27.98
CA GLY A 743 -23.42 58.50 -27.18
C GLY A 743 -22.50 57.56 -27.94
N ASP A 744 -21.50 57.09 -27.23
CA ASP A 744 -20.61 55.99 -27.53
C ASP A 744 -21.35 54.74 -28.01
N ILE A 745 -20.82 54.07 -29.05
CA ILE A 745 -21.25 52.71 -29.37
C ILE A 745 -20.37 51.75 -28.58
N GLU A 746 -20.97 51.16 -27.56
CA GLU A 746 -20.40 50.04 -26.81
C GLU A 746 -20.52 48.75 -27.64
N PHE A 747 -19.39 48.14 -27.95
CA PHE A 747 -19.30 46.91 -28.75
C PHE A 747 -18.49 45.84 -28.01
N GLU A 748 -19.13 44.69 -27.74
CA GLU A 748 -18.47 43.53 -27.12
C GLU A 748 -17.62 42.78 -28.15
N VAL A 749 -16.33 42.65 -27.88
CA VAL A 749 -15.39 41.93 -28.75
C VAL A 749 -15.67 40.43 -28.67
N SER A 750 -16.11 39.85 -29.78
CA SER A 750 -16.44 38.42 -29.89
C SER A 750 -15.82 37.73 -31.12
N GLY A 751 -14.95 38.45 -31.84
CA GLY A 751 -14.26 38.03 -33.06
C GLY A 751 -13.44 39.20 -33.62
N ASP A 752 -12.85 39.02 -34.80
CA ASP A 752 -12.22 40.13 -35.55
C ASP A 752 -13.22 41.28 -35.72
N VAL A 753 -12.78 42.50 -35.47
CA VAL A 753 -13.61 43.70 -35.52
C VAL A 753 -13.15 44.57 -36.68
N VAL A 754 -14.05 44.80 -37.63
CA VAL A 754 -13.85 45.71 -38.76
C VAL A 754 -14.84 46.86 -38.65
N ILE A 755 -14.34 48.08 -38.50
CA ILE A 755 -15.15 49.30 -38.43
C ILE A 755 -15.02 50.04 -39.76
N SER A 756 -16.13 50.42 -40.39
CA SER A 756 -16.11 51.27 -41.58
C SER A 756 -17.04 52.46 -41.45
N ALA A 757 -16.52 53.68 -41.65
CA ALA A 757 -17.31 54.91 -41.55
C ALA A 757 -17.20 55.80 -42.80
N THR A 758 -18.31 56.36 -43.25
CA THR A 758 -18.32 57.34 -44.36
C THR A 758 -18.92 58.65 -43.87
N PHE A 759 -18.24 59.76 -44.14
CA PHE A 759 -18.69 61.12 -43.82
C PHE A 759 -18.98 61.89 -45.11
N SER A 760 -20.08 62.65 -45.16
CA SER A 760 -20.40 63.54 -46.28
C SER A 760 -20.69 64.97 -45.84
N GLY A 761 -20.26 65.91 -46.68
CA GLY A 761 -20.22 67.34 -46.42
C GLY A 761 -19.06 67.92 -47.22
N GLU A 762 -19.14 69.19 -47.61
CA GLU A 762 -17.95 69.84 -48.15
C GLU A 762 -16.88 69.88 -47.07
N ASP A 763 -15.66 69.50 -47.44
CA ASP A 763 -14.49 69.64 -46.59
C ASP A 763 -14.29 71.13 -46.28
N LEU A 764 -14.80 71.62 -45.15
CA LEU A 764 -14.53 72.96 -44.66
C LEU A 764 -13.14 73.04 -44.00
N SER A 765 -12.17 72.24 -44.45
CA SER A 765 -10.76 72.20 -44.00
C SER A 765 -9.96 73.47 -44.34
N GLY A 766 -10.62 74.61 -44.40
CA GLY A 766 -10.04 75.95 -44.32
C GLY A 766 -10.45 76.74 -43.08
N ALA A 767 -11.33 76.23 -42.22
CA ALA A 767 -11.73 76.89 -40.98
C ALA A 767 -11.13 76.18 -39.77
N ASP A 768 -9.79 76.16 -39.71
CA ASP A 768 -9.08 75.82 -38.49
C ASP A 768 -9.20 76.96 -37.48
N GLU A 769 -9.24 76.55 -36.22
CA GLU A 769 -9.70 77.21 -35.01
C GLU A 769 -9.55 78.74 -34.85
N ARG A 770 -10.57 79.30 -34.22
CA ARG A 770 -10.55 80.58 -33.50
C ARG A 770 -9.35 80.64 -32.54
N ILE A 771 -8.39 81.51 -32.84
CA ILE A 771 -7.60 82.20 -31.81
C ILE A 771 -7.66 83.71 -32.06
N SER A 772 -8.67 84.36 -31.47
CA SER A 772 -8.51 85.56 -30.64
C SER A 772 -9.86 86.10 -30.22
N ASP A 773 -10.06 86.17 -28.91
CA ASP A 773 -11.14 86.85 -28.23
C ASP A 773 -11.03 88.38 -28.43
N GLY A 774 -12.14 89.07 -28.78
CA GLY A 774 -12.35 90.47 -28.35
C GLY A 774 -11.93 91.70 -29.19
N GLY A 775 -11.40 91.61 -30.42
CA GLY A 775 -10.98 92.79 -31.23
C GLY A 775 -11.86 93.12 -32.46
N ALA A 776 -11.96 94.40 -32.87
CA ALA A 776 -12.83 94.87 -33.96
C ALA A 776 -12.35 94.54 -35.39
N VAL A 777 -11.12 94.04 -35.57
CA VAL A 777 -10.55 93.64 -36.86
C VAL A 777 -10.22 92.15 -36.83
N LYS A 778 -10.60 91.41 -37.87
CA LYS A 778 -10.35 89.96 -38.00
C LYS A 778 -9.34 89.69 -39.10
N VAL A 779 -8.39 88.78 -38.85
CA VAL A 779 -7.37 88.36 -39.82
C VAL A 779 -7.25 86.84 -39.78
N TYR A 780 -7.36 86.19 -40.94
CA TYR A 780 -7.24 84.73 -41.05
C TYR A 780 -6.56 84.33 -42.37
N ALA A 781 -5.86 83.19 -42.35
CA ALA A 781 -5.19 82.65 -43.53
C ALA A 781 -6.20 82.03 -44.50
N VAL A 782 -5.90 82.14 -45.78
CA VAL A 782 -6.64 81.51 -46.88
C VAL A 782 -5.63 81.06 -47.94
N GLU A 783 -6.05 80.25 -48.91
CA GLU A 783 -5.12 79.74 -49.92
C GLU A 783 -4.42 80.89 -50.68
N GLY A 784 -3.08 80.85 -50.71
CA GLY A 784 -2.23 81.84 -51.36
C GLY A 784 -2.20 83.23 -50.71
N GLY A 785 -2.72 83.39 -49.48
CA GLY A 785 -2.76 84.70 -48.81
C GLY A 785 -3.46 84.76 -47.44
N ILE A 786 -3.92 85.95 -47.08
CA ILE A 786 -4.73 86.22 -45.88
C ILE A 786 -5.96 87.07 -46.25
N ASN A 787 -7.02 86.98 -45.47
CA ASN A 787 -8.17 87.88 -45.56
C ASN A 787 -8.26 88.77 -44.32
N ILE A 788 -8.52 90.06 -44.51
CA ILE A 788 -8.62 91.07 -43.44
C ILE A 788 -10.04 91.64 -43.46
N GLU A 789 -10.73 91.61 -42.34
CA GLU A 789 -12.09 92.15 -42.20
C GLU A 789 -12.21 93.20 -41.10
N GLY A 790 -13.00 94.24 -41.33
CA GLY A 790 -13.35 95.24 -40.32
C GLY A 790 -12.31 96.33 -40.07
N ALA A 791 -11.27 96.44 -40.90
CA ALA A 791 -10.23 97.45 -40.73
C ALA A 791 -10.67 98.84 -41.24
N GLU A 792 -10.76 99.83 -40.34
CA GLU A 792 -10.92 101.26 -40.67
C GLU A 792 -9.55 101.91 -40.97
N GLY A 793 -8.86 101.45 -42.02
CA GLY A 793 -7.56 102.00 -42.45
C GLY A 793 -6.62 100.97 -43.08
N MET A 794 -5.36 101.38 -43.31
CA MET A 794 -4.32 100.49 -43.83
C MET A 794 -3.67 99.70 -42.69
N VAL A 795 -3.66 98.38 -42.83
CA VAL A 795 -3.03 97.38 -41.97
C VAL A 795 -1.62 97.09 -42.47
N SER A 796 -0.66 96.87 -41.57
CA SER A 796 0.73 96.58 -41.93
C SER A 796 1.06 95.10 -41.73
N ILE A 797 1.62 94.45 -42.75
CA ILE A 797 1.93 93.02 -42.75
C ILE A 797 3.45 92.84 -42.77
N TYR A 798 3.98 92.12 -41.79
CA TYR A 798 5.41 91.85 -41.61
C TYR A 798 5.68 90.35 -41.75
N SER A 799 6.85 89.98 -42.27
CA SER A 799 7.35 88.60 -42.15
C SER A 799 7.68 88.28 -40.70
N ALA A 800 7.82 86.99 -40.36
CA ALA A 800 8.29 86.55 -39.05
C ALA A 800 9.62 87.18 -38.59
N GLY A 801 10.47 87.62 -39.53
CA GLY A 801 11.73 88.34 -39.25
C GLY A 801 11.57 89.85 -38.99
N GLY A 802 10.34 90.37 -38.96
CA GLY A 802 10.04 91.77 -38.64
C GLY A 802 10.18 92.75 -39.82
N VAL A 803 10.36 92.27 -41.05
CA VAL A 803 10.44 93.11 -42.26
C VAL A 803 9.03 93.38 -42.79
N LEU A 804 8.69 94.66 -43.04
CA LEU A 804 7.41 95.05 -43.63
C LEU A 804 7.33 94.53 -45.07
N ILE A 805 6.32 93.71 -45.34
CA ILE A 805 6.07 93.10 -46.65
C ILE A 805 5.16 94.00 -47.47
N GLN A 806 4.01 94.38 -46.92
CA GLN A 806 3.13 95.38 -47.53
C GLN A 806 2.15 95.99 -46.53
N THR A 807 1.39 97.00 -46.99
CA THR A 807 0.22 97.52 -46.28
C THR A 807 -1.05 97.32 -47.11
N ALA A 808 -2.16 96.97 -46.46
CA ALA A 808 -3.43 96.64 -47.12
C ALA A 808 -4.64 97.06 -46.28
N GLY A 809 -5.77 97.36 -46.94
CA GLY A 809 -7.05 97.58 -46.25
C GLY A 809 -7.82 96.28 -46.04
N THR A 810 -9.12 96.40 -45.74
CA THR A 810 -10.05 95.26 -45.70
C THR A 810 -10.10 94.53 -47.05
N GLY A 811 -10.01 93.21 -47.03
CA GLY A 811 -10.06 92.32 -48.20
C GLY A 811 -8.90 91.33 -48.28
N TYR A 812 -8.85 90.57 -49.39
CA TYR A 812 -7.84 89.54 -49.63
C TYR A 812 -6.48 90.13 -49.97
N VAL A 813 -5.44 89.55 -49.40
CA VAL A 813 -4.04 89.90 -49.62
C VAL A 813 -3.26 88.64 -49.97
N SER A 814 -2.71 88.59 -51.18
CA SER A 814 -1.87 87.47 -51.60
C SER A 814 -0.50 87.52 -50.94
N LEU A 815 -0.08 86.40 -50.36
CA LEU A 815 1.21 86.21 -49.69
C LEU A 815 1.76 84.82 -50.06
N GLN A 816 3.08 84.69 -50.10
CA GLN A 816 3.70 83.39 -50.26
C GLN A 816 3.54 82.56 -48.96
N PRO A 817 3.64 81.23 -49.02
CA PRO A 817 3.62 80.39 -47.83
C PRO A 817 4.66 80.82 -46.79
N GLY A 818 4.23 80.97 -45.55
CA GLY A 818 5.09 81.44 -44.47
C GLY A 818 4.32 82.03 -43.29
N LEU A 819 5.07 82.35 -42.24
CA LEU A 819 4.54 82.96 -41.02
C LEU A 819 4.64 84.49 -41.08
N TYR A 820 3.53 85.17 -40.81
CA TYR A 820 3.39 86.62 -40.86
C TYR A 820 2.82 87.21 -39.56
N ILE A 821 3.18 88.47 -39.31
CA ILE A 821 2.60 89.29 -38.24
C ILE A 821 1.84 90.45 -38.89
N VAL A 822 0.56 90.56 -38.58
CA VAL A 822 -0.36 91.55 -39.14
C VAL A 822 -0.75 92.54 -38.05
N ASN A 823 -0.40 93.81 -38.24
CA ASN A 823 -0.66 94.88 -37.29
C ASN A 823 -1.82 95.75 -37.76
N ALA A 824 -2.96 95.64 -37.07
CA ALA A 824 -4.19 96.37 -37.38
C ALA A 824 -4.73 97.04 -36.10
N ALA A 825 -5.10 98.33 -36.18
CA ALA A 825 -5.74 99.07 -35.09
C ALA A 825 -5.03 99.02 -33.72
N GLY A 826 -3.72 98.77 -33.69
CA GLY A 826 -2.92 98.69 -32.47
C GLY A 826 -2.74 97.27 -31.90
N GLU A 827 -3.33 96.26 -32.55
CA GLU A 827 -3.20 94.84 -32.20
C GLU A 827 -2.33 94.09 -33.22
N SER A 828 -1.66 93.03 -32.78
CA SER A 828 -0.78 92.18 -33.59
C SER A 828 -1.34 90.77 -33.67
N HIS A 829 -1.64 90.32 -34.89
CA HIS A 829 -2.16 88.97 -35.17
C HIS A 829 -1.10 88.13 -35.87
N LYS A 830 -0.94 86.89 -35.43
CA LYS A 830 0.02 85.94 -35.99
C LYS A 830 -0.74 84.99 -36.92
N VAL A 831 -0.35 84.92 -38.18
CA VAL A 831 -1.05 84.12 -39.20
C VAL A 831 -0.05 83.36 -40.05
N ILE A 832 -0.33 82.07 -40.28
CA ILE A 832 0.48 81.18 -41.12
C ILE A 832 -0.25 80.97 -42.44
N VAL A 833 0.36 81.41 -43.54
CA VAL A 833 -0.12 81.14 -44.89
C VAL A 833 0.51 79.83 -45.36
N LYS A 834 -0.33 78.86 -45.77
CA LYS A 834 0.11 77.55 -46.26
C LYS A 834 0.43 77.59 -47.75
#